data_AF-A0A850BAG3-F1
#
_entry.id   AF-A0A850BAG3-F1
#
_cell.length_a   1.000
_cell.length_b   1.000
_cell.length_c   1.000
_cell.angle_alpha   90.00
_cell.angle_beta   90.00
_cell.angle_gamma   90.00
#
_symmetry.space_group_name_H-M   'P 1'
#
loop_
_entity.id
_entity.type
_entity.pdbx_description
1 polymer ?
#
loop_
_entity_poly.entity_id
_entity_poly.type
_entity_poly.pdbx_seq_one_letter_code
_entity_poly.pdbx_strand_id
1 'polypeptide(L)'
;MRGYFLDEDPSFWSALAPFVLLSIILFSRSPATNYIFDEQEALLANPYVNATGGLRFIDAIHRDFWGLPPDRSVGSYRPLPNFLWRALWGISKQPFFHHIYNVVFHAVNGALLTCIAFALTRRRGTSYLAGLLFVTCAVLTEAVSGIVGIADVLGGMGALLAIYALFLPAWAMPFGVFIAVSLGLFSKESALVCVPLIPFAALVAAPLTHPERPSRVLRALLALIAAAGAFVVYVELRKRWFPAPLAAELRVDLPPDTHWTKRFAHEFLRWFHQAPLPRDPLNNPLADAPTPLRIAGALRVYWRGLVQIVFPKTLSGDYSFPQEPAPPQPYFFESIAGAAMMVLPLLASVGLWVSSMVMTARARASQMASSVIGQGARHGLLITGLIFILISLIAPAVDLFYLRPRGIRITLKGLPWYLPLVVPLLVGIGLVAESRDKLPRPDEPNAPVPLARAGAILAAVGLTWVVVSYFPHSNIPTVLPTVRAERFWYFPAIGSSLVLAAVFSWLHHSLKNTPIPYTAGILIAAFFGFQSVQAYRHAMDYRNDLVFWEGTKNAVPLSAKAHLNYSVMAGARGDMETRLRESRIAIQLAPKWPMAHVYTGDTLCRMHRAEEAWPYYKEGFDIGPNEMSLIALALQCLYDEKQLYAHEDELRELAKKHPDSWIAYLANDTLTHSETHKGVDPKYRPRGYNEGPKE
;
A
#
# COMPACT_ATOMS: atom_id res chain seq x y z
N MET A 1 -14.63 15.45 -29.45
CA MET A 1 -13.96 15.38 -28.14
C MET A 1 -14.62 16.25 -27.08
N ARG A 2 -14.79 17.58 -27.27
CA ARG A 2 -15.42 18.45 -26.26
C ARG A 2 -16.78 17.93 -25.75
N GLY A 3 -17.67 17.53 -26.66
CA GLY A 3 -18.99 17.03 -26.27
C GLY A 3 -18.97 15.74 -25.46
N TYR A 4 -17.98 14.87 -25.66
CA TYR A 4 -17.84 13.63 -24.89
C TYR A 4 -17.69 13.89 -23.38
N PHE A 5 -16.94 14.92 -23.01
CA PHE A 5 -16.65 15.24 -21.61
C PHE A 5 -17.61 16.28 -21.00
N LEU A 6 -18.24 17.10 -21.85
CA LEU A 6 -19.04 18.24 -21.40
C LEU A 6 -20.53 18.09 -21.63
N ASP A 7 -20.99 17.24 -22.55
CA ASP A 7 -22.41 17.14 -22.92
C ASP A 7 -23.08 15.94 -22.24
N GLU A 8 -22.31 14.89 -21.96
CA GLU A 8 -22.76 13.67 -21.28
C GLU A 8 -22.36 13.64 -19.80
N ASP A 9 -23.20 13.05 -18.96
CA ASP A 9 -22.88 12.82 -17.55
C ASP A 9 -21.85 11.69 -17.41
N PRO A 10 -20.81 11.86 -16.55
CA PRO A 10 -19.81 10.83 -16.33
C PRO A 10 -20.44 9.52 -15.81
N SER A 11 -20.43 8.51 -16.66
CA SER A 11 -20.65 7.11 -16.30
C SER A 11 -19.31 6.39 -16.16
N PHE A 12 -19.32 5.22 -15.50
CA PHE A 12 -18.13 4.38 -15.37
C PHE A 12 -17.47 4.09 -16.73
N TRP A 13 -18.27 3.71 -17.73
CA TRP A 13 -17.77 3.39 -19.07
C TRP A 13 -17.23 4.62 -19.81
N SER A 14 -17.90 5.77 -19.69
CA SER A 14 -17.43 7.02 -20.29
C SER A 14 -16.14 7.56 -19.66
N ALA A 15 -15.85 7.21 -18.40
CA ALA A 15 -14.61 7.58 -17.74
C ALA A 15 -13.50 6.55 -18.01
N LEU A 16 -13.85 5.27 -18.10
CA LEU A 16 -12.89 4.18 -18.24
C LEU A 16 -12.08 4.25 -19.54
N ALA A 17 -12.74 4.42 -20.68
CA ALA A 17 -12.06 4.40 -21.98
C ALA A 17 -10.89 5.42 -22.08
N PRO A 18 -11.08 6.73 -21.78
CA PRO A 18 -9.98 7.69 -21.83
C PRO A 18 -8.90 7.41 -20.77
N PHE A 19 -9.28 6.92 -19.59
CA PHE A 19 -8.29 6.60 -18.54
C PHE A 19 -7.49 5.33 -18.84
N VAL A 20 -8.05 4.34 -19.52
CA VAL A 20 -7.28 3.18 -19.99
C VAL A 20 -6.25 3.64 -21.00
N LEU A 21 -6.66 4.42 -22.00
CA LEU A 21 -5.74 4.97 -23.00
C LEU A 21 -4.63 5.79 -22.33
N LEU A 22 -4.99 6.68 -21.41
CA LEU A 22 -4.02 7.51 -20.71
C LEU A 22 -3.09 6.68 -19.81
N SER A 23 -3.62 5.73 -19.05
CA SER A 23 -2.79 4.86 -18.20
C SER A 23 -1.82 4.03 -19.03
N ILE A 24 -2.25 3.54 -20.21
CA ILE A 24 -1.38 2.84 -21.15
C ILE A 24 -0.25 3.76 -21.60
N ILE A 25 -0.56 4.98 -22.03
CA ILE A 25 0.44 5.95 -22.48
C ILE A 25 1.44 6.28 -21.38
N LEU A 26 0.98 6.47 -20.14
CA LEU A 26 1.81 6.97 -19.04
C LEU A 26 2.60 5.89 -18.30
N PHE A 27 2.06 4.67 -18.15
CA PHE A 27 2.65 3.67 -17.27
C PHE A 27 3.03 2.36 -17.95
N SER A 28 2.72 2.17 -19.23
CA SER A 28 3.10 0.93 -19.91
C SER A 28 4.61 0.85 -20.08
N ARG A 29 5.18 -0.26 -19.65
CA ARG A 29 6.60 -0.59 -19.88
C ARG A 29 6.83 -1.06 -21.31
N SER A 30 8.10 -1.26 -21.67
CA SER A 30 8.47 -1.99 -22.89
C SER A 30 7.92 -3.43 -22.86
N PRO A 31 7.34 -3.96 -23.95
CA PRO A 31 6.97 -5.37 -24.07
C PRO A 31 8.15 -6.34 -23.88
N ALA A 32 9.39 -5.90 -24.12
CA ALA A 32 10.61 -6.67 -23.93
C ALA A 32 11.20 -6.57 -22.51
N THR A 33 10.43 -6.08 -21.53
CA THR A 33 10.88 -5.98 -20.13
C THR A 33 11.15 -7.35 -19.51
N ASN A 34 12.13 -7.41 -18.61
CA ASN A 34 12.35 -8.55 -17.71
C ASN A 34 11.63 -8.35 -16.36
N TYR A 35 11.74 -9.34 -15.47
CA TYR A 35 11.29 -9.24 -14.08
C TYR A 35 12.27 -8.39 -13.28
N ILE A 36 11.77 -7.32 -12.68
CA ILE A 36 12.60 -6.28 -12.05
C ILE A 36 12.44 -6.34 -10.53
N PHE A 37 13.56 -6.32 -9.81
CA PHE A 37 13.58 -6.16 -8.35
C PHE A 37 12.66 -7.16 -7.61
N ASP A 38 11.70 -6.67 -6.80
CA ASP A 38 10.73 -7.47 -6.05
C ASP A 38 9.96 -8.48 -6.92
N GLU A 39 9.83 -8.24 -8.22
CA GLU A 39 9.09 -9.11 -9.14
C GLU A 39 9.77 -10.48 -9.35
N GLN A 40 11.09 -10.52 -9.18
CA GLN A 40 11.84 -11.78 -9.25
C GLN A 40 11.44 -12.71 -8.10
N GLU A 41 11.33 -12.18 -6.89
CA GLU A 41 10.91 -12.98 -5.72
C GLU A 41 9.40 -13.26 -5.74
N ALA A 42 8.59 -12.26 -6.03
CA ALA A 42 7.13 -12.37 -5.95
C ALA A 42 6.50 -13.26 -7.03
N LEU A 43 7.13 -13.41 -8.20
CA LEU A 43 6.60 -14.21 -9.31
C LEU A 43 7.55 -15.32 -9.77
N LEU A 44 8.82 -15.04 -10.07
CA LEU A 44 9.73 -16.05 -10.61
C LEU A 44 10.16 -17.09 -9.57
N ALA A 45 10.55 -16.64 -8.38
CA ALA A 45 10.99 -17.52 -7.29
C ALA A 45 9.83 -18.01 -6.42
N ASN A 46 8.65 -17.40 -6.55
CA ASN A 46 7.49 -17.71 -5.73
C ASN A 46 7.01 -19.15 -5.97
N PRO A 47 7.11 -20.04 -4.96
CA PRO A 47 6.80 -21.45 -5.15
C PRO A 47 5.31 -21.70 -5.42
N TYR A 48 4.43 -20.86 -4.88
CA TYR A 48 2.99 -20.96 -5.08
C TYR A 48 2.59 -20.60 -6.51
N VAL A 49 3.05 -19.44 -7.01
CA VAL A 49 2.78 -19.00 -8.40
C VAL A 49 3.25 -20.06 -9.40
N ASN A 50 4.41 -20.68 -9.14
CA ASN A 50 5.04 -21.67 -10.02
C ASN A 50 4.58 -23.13 -9.87
N ALA A 51 3.59 -23.44 -9.02
CA ALA A 51 3.11 -24.84 -8.78
C ALA A 51 4.13 -25.76 -8.10
N THR A 52 5.22 -25.23 -7.56
CA THR A 52 6.32 -26.07 -7.06
C THR A 52 5.99 -26.64 -5.69
N GLY A 53 6.59 -27.79 -5.35
CA GLY A 53 6.43 -28.40 -4.01
C GLY A 53 5.01 -28.94 -3.73
N GLY A 54 4.22 -29.27 -4.75
CA GLY A 54 2.89 -29.87 -4.60
C GLY A 54 1.78 -28.89 -4.17
N LEU A 55 2.01 -27.58 -4.31
CA LEU A 55 1.05 -26.55 -3.92
C LEU A 55 -0.18 -26.51 -4.84
N ARG A 56 -1.37 -26.63 -4.23
CA ARG A 56 -2.67 -26.53 -4.89
C ARG A 56 -3.10 -25.08 -5.00
N PHE A 57 -4.07 -24.81 -5.88
CA PHE A 57 -4.61 -23.46 -6.08
C PHE A 57 -5.10 -22.80 -4.79
N ILE A 58 -5.82 -23.53 -3.93
CA ILE A 58 -6.35 -23.02 -2.65
C ILE A 58 -5.25 -22.70 -1.63
N ASP A 59 -4.04 -23.25 -1.78
CA ASP A 59 -2.99 -23.10 -0.77
C ASP A 59 -2.46 -21.67 -0.67
N ALA A 60 -2.86 -20.74 -1.56
CA ALA A 60 -2.62 -19.29 -1.43
C ALA A 60 -3.01 -18.73 -0.07
N ILE A 61 -4.10 -19.21 0.54
CA ILE A 61 -4.56 -18.72 1.85
C ILE A 61 -3.63 -19.14 2.99
N HIS A 62 -2.72 -20.11 2.76
CA HIS A 62 -1.73 -20.59 3.72
C HIS A 62 -0.31 -20.08 3.40
N ARG A 63 -0.18 -19.11 2.49
CA ARG A 63 1.08 -18.53 2.07
C ARG A 63 1.03 -17.01 2.21
N ASP A 64 2.19 -16.40 2.40
CA ASP A 64 2.31 -14.95 2.27
C ASP A 64 2.39 -14.54 0.79
N PHE A 65 2.49 -13.23 0.56
CA PHE A 65 2.58 -12.62 -0.76
C PHE A 65 3.76 -13.13 -1.61
N TRP A 66 4.81 -13.65 -0.98
CA TRP A 66 6.01 -14.18 -1.63
C TRP A 66 5.98 -15.71 -1.80
N GLY A 67 4.88 -16.35 -1.38
CA GLY A 67 4.73 -17.81 -1.44
C GLY A 67 5.37 -18.55 -0.26
N LEU A 68 5.79 -17.84 0.78
CA LEU A 68 6.46 -18.42 1.94
C LEU A 68 5.44 -18.93 2.98
N PRO A 69 5.80 -19.98 3.73
CA PRO A 69 5.00 -20.44 4.86
C PRO A 69 5.08 -19.45 6.06
N PRO A 70 4.17 -19.55 7.05
CA PRO A 70 4.08 -18.60 8.16
C PRO A 70 5.37 -18.38 8.96
N ASP A 71 6.15 -19.44 9.17
CA ASP A 71 7.42 -19.44 9.92
C ASP A 71 8.56 -18.73 9.21
N ARG A 72 8.47 -18.57 7.88
CA ARG A 72 9.49 -17.90 7.05
C ARG A 72 9.00 -16.59 6.42
N SER A 73 7.83 -16.13 6.81
CA SER A 73 7.24 -14.94 6.21
C SER A 73 8.00 -13.68 6.57
N VAL A 74 8.17 -12.79 5.59
CA VAL A 74 8.75 -11.44 5.76
C VAL A 74 7.67 -10.38 5.97
N GLY A 75 6.45 -10.81 6.32
CA GLY A 75 5.26 -9.97 6.42
C GLY A 75 4.59 -9.77 5.06
N SER A 76 3.25 -9.64 5.07
CA SER A 76 2.33 -9.44 3.93
C SER A 76 1.41 -10.64 3.60
N TYR A 77 0.26 -10.74 4.29
CA TYR A 77 -0.78 -11.74 4.00
C TYR A 77 -1.80 -11.19 2.99
N ARG A 78 -1.59 -11.52 1.71
CA ARG A 78 -2.32 -10.96 0.55
C ARG A 78 -2.69 -12.06 -0.46
N PRO A 79 -3.67 -12.92 -0.15
CA PRO A 79 -3.98 -14.08 -0.99
C PRO A 79 -4.59 -13.71 -2.35
N LEU A 80 -5.26 -12.56 -2.50
CA LEU A 80 -5.92 -12.20 -3.76
C LEU A 80 -4.94 -11.96 -4.93
N PRO A 81 -3.87 -11.16 -4.78
CA PRO A 81 -2.80 -11.08 -5.76
C PRO A 81 -2.22 -12.45 -6.15
N ASN A 82 -1.98 -13.32 -5.17
CA ASN A 82 -1.48 -14.67 -5.41
C ASN A 82 -2.45 -15.49 -6.28
N PHE A 83 -3.75 -15.51 -5.95
CA PHE A 83 -4.75 -16.20 -6.77
C PHE A 83 -4.79 -15.68 -8.21
N LEU A 84 -4.72 -14.36 -8.39
CA LEU A 84 -4.68 -13.73 -9.72
C LEU A 84 -3.44 -14.18 -10.50
N TRP A 85 -2.25 -14.06 -9.92
CA TRP A 85 -1.01 -14.46 -10.56
C TRP A 85 -1.01 -15.94 -10.90
N ARG A 86 -1.42 -16.80 -9.96
CA ARG A 86 -1.51 -18.24 -10.17
C ARG A 86 -2.42 -18.62 -11.32
N ALA A 87 -3.58 -17.98 -11.43
CA ALA A 87 -4.54 -18.22 -12.51
C ALA A 87 -3.99 -17.78 -13.88
N LEU A 88 -3.23 -16.68 -13.91
CA LEU A 88 -2.69 -16.10 -15.14
C LEU A 88 -1.32 -16.64 -15.55
N TRP A 89 -0.57 -17.25 -14.64
CA TRP A 89 0.79 -17.76 -14.88
C TRP A 89 0.86 -18.84 -15.97
N GLY A 90 -0.21 -19.62 -16.10
CA GLY A 90 -0.32 -20.64 -17.16
C GLY A 90 -0.63 -20.07 -18.54
N ILE A 91 -1.13 -18.82 -18.62
CA ILE A 91 -1.47 -18.16 -19.88
C ILE A 91 -0.24 -17.50 -20.48
N SER A 92 0.53 -16.77 -19.66
CA SER A 92 1.78 -16.15 -20.08
C SER A 92 2.65 -15.94 -18.86
N LYS A 93 3.97 -16.11 -19.05
CA LYS A 93 5.01 -15.76 -18.08
C LYS A 93 5.77 -14.50 -18.50
N GLN A 94 5.24 -13.74 -19.46
CA GLN A 94 5.85 -12.49 -19.90
C GLN A 94 5.58 -11.40 -18.84
N PRO A 95 6.60 -10.70 -18.32
CA PRO A 95 6.38 -9.69 -17.29
C PRO A 95 5.48 -8.55 -17.77
N PHE A 96 5.56 -8.20 -19.06
CA PHE A 96 4.66 -7.21 -19.67
C PHE A 96 3.17 -7.59 -19.50
N PHE A 97 2.81 -8.86 -19.73
CA PHE A 97 1.44 -9.33 -19.56
C PHE A 97 0.95 -9.15 -18.12
N HIS A 98 1.82 -9.44 -17.16
CA HIS A 98 1.55 -9.28 -15.73
C HIS A 98 1.52 -7.83 -15.24
N HIS A 99 2.07 -6.91 -16.01
CA HIS A 99 2.00 -5.50 -15.70
C HIS A 99 0.71 -4.85 -16.23
N ILE A 100 0.22 -5.27 -17.40
CA ILE A 100 -0.91 -4.60 -18.08
C ILE A 100 -2.19 -4.58 -17.22
N TYR A 101 -2.48 -5.62 -16.44
CA TYR A 101 -3.67 -5.55 -15.59
C TYR A 101 -3.53 -4.52 -14.46
N ASN A 102 -2.32 -4.18 -13.98
CA ASN A 102 -2.15 -3.07 -13.02
C ASN A 102 -2.56 -1.74 -13.67
N VAL A 103 -2.13 -1.52 -14.91
CA VAL A 103 -2.49 -0.33 -15.72
C VAL A 103 -4.01 -0.23 -15.92
N VAL A 104 -4.65 -1.34 -16.27
CA VAL A 104 -6.11 -1.39 -16.48
C VAL A 104 -6.86 -1.17 -15.17
N PHE A 105 -6.48 -1.84 -14.08
CA PHE A 105 -7.13 -1.65 -12.78
C PHE A 105 -6.89 -0.24 -12.21
N HIS A 106 -5.76 0.39 -12.52
CA HIS A 106 -5.53 1.80 -12.18
C HIS A 106 -6.52 2.73 -12.91
N ALA A 107 -6.77 2.49 -14.20
CA ALA A 107 -7.80 3.21 -14.96
C ALA A 107 -9.22 2.97 -14.41
N VAL A 108 -9.53 1.74 -13.99
CA VAL A 108 -10.79 1.41 -13.29
C VAL A 108 -10.94 2.25 -12.03
N ASN A 109 -9.88 2.39 -11.23
CA ASN A 109 -9.90 3.22 -10.03
C ASN A 109 -10.11 4.71 -10.37
N GLY A 110 -9.50 5.23 -11.44
CA GLY A 110 -9.75 6.58 -11.93
C GLY A 110 -11.21 6.81 -12.37
N ALA A 111 -11.82 5.82 -13.03
CA ALA A 111 -13.21 5.85 -13.44
C ALA A 111 -14.17 5.82 -12.22
N LEU A 112 -13.88 4.96 -11.23
CA LEU A 112 -14.63 4.92 -9.97
C LEU A 112 -14.56 6.26 -9.24
N LEU A 113 -13.37 6.85 -9.13
CA LEU A 113 -13.18 8.15 -8.48
C LEU A 113 -13.95 9.27 -9.20
N THR A 114 -14.01 9.23 -10.53
CA THR A 114 -14.82 10.14 -11.34
C THR A 114 -16.31 9.98 -11.04
N CYS A 115 -16.82 8.75 -10.99
CA CYS A 115 -18.22 8.48 -10.64
C CYS A 115 -18.56 8.93 -9.21
N ILE A 116 -17.66 8.69 -8.25
CA ILE A 116 -17.81 9.16 -6.86
C ILE A 116 -17.89 10.68 -6.82
N ALA A 117 -16.94 11.37 -7.46
CA ALA A 117 -16.93 12.83 -7.51
C ALA A 117 -18.18 13.37 -8.24
N PHE A 118 -18.68 12.70 -9.27
CA PHE A 118 -19.90 13.08 -9.96
C PHE A 118 -21.14 12.88 -9.09
N ALA A 119 -21.26 11.76 -8.39
CA ALA A 119 -22.35 11.51 -7.47
C ALA A 119 -22.41 12.55 -6.33
N LEU A 120 -21.26 13.07 -5.89
CA LEU A 120 -21.18 14.10 -4.85
C LEU A 120 -21.45 15.51 -5.38
N THR A 121 -20.97 15.85 -6.58
CA THR A 121 -20.93 17.24 -7.05
C THR A 121 -21.93 17.56 -8.16
N ARG A 122 -22.34 16.55 -8.94
CA ARG A 122 -23.07 16.71 -10.21
C ARG A 122 -22.38 17.70 -11.17
N ARG A 123 -21.05 17.85 -11.06
CA ARG A 123 -20.23 18.76 -11.86
C ARG A 123 -19.25 17.97 -12.72
N ARG A 124 -19.57 17.82 -14.00
CA ARG A 124 -18.79 17.06 -15.01
C ARG A 124 -17.29 17.37 -14.94
N GLY A 125 -16.92 18.66 -15.01
CA GLY A 125 -15.52 19.10 -14.97
C GLY A 125 -14.78 18.73 -13.69
N THR A 126 -15.39 18.97 -12.51
CA THR A 126 -14.80 18.60 -11.21
C THR A 126 -14.64 17.09 -11.08
N SER A 127 -15.59 16.31 -11.63
CA SER A 127 -15.54 14.85 -11.60
C SER A 127 -14.40 14.28 -12.44
N TYR A 128 -14.27 14.71 -13.70
CA TYR A 128 -13.16 14.29 -14.54
C TYR A 128 -11.81 14.76 -14.02
N LEU A 129 -11.73 15.96 -13.42
CA LEU A 129 -10.51 16.43 -12.76
C LEU A 129 -10.09 15.49 -11.64
N ALA A 130 -11.01 15.02 -10.79
CA ALA A 130 -10.68 14.09 -9.71
C ALA A 130 -10.09 12.77 -10.23
N GLY A 131 -10.70 12.15 -11.24
CA GLY A 131 -10.16 10.94 -11.86
C GLY A 131 -8.83 11.18 -12.59
N LEU A 132 -8.71 12.28 -13.33
CA LEU A 132 -7.50 12.62 -14.08
C LEU A 132 -6.31 12.90 -13.17
N LEU A 133 -6.51 13.61 -12.05
CA LEU A 133 -5.50 13.85 -11.02
C LEU A 133 -4.95 12.55 -10.46
N PHE A 134 -5.83 11.56 -10.21
CA PHE A 134 -5.42 10.26 -9.72
C PHE A 134 -4.66 9.47 -10.79
N VAL A 135 -5.19 9.40 -12.01
CA VAL A 135 -4.64 8.61 -13.13
C VAL A 135 -3.32 9.18 -13.64
N THR A 136 -3.07 10.48 -13.53
CA THR A 136 -1.81 11.08 -13.97
C THR A 136 -0.76 11.21 -12.87
N CYS A 137 -1.08 10.80 -11.64
CA CYS A 137 -0.21 11.04 -10.49
C CYS A 137 1.10 10.24 -10.61
N ALA A 138 2.21 10.93 -10.88
CA ALA A 138 3.49 10.29 -11.16
C ALA A 138 4.04 9.47 -9.99
N VAL A 139 3.74 9.84 -8.75
CA VAL A 139 4.12 9.06 -7.56
C VAL A 139 3.48 7.67 -7.55
N LEU A 140 2.42 7.44 -8.33
CA LEU A 140 1.79 6.11 -8.40
C LEU A 140 2.51 5.15 -9.36
N THR A 141 3.59 5.60 -10.02
CA THR A 141 4.33 4.78 -10.99
C THR A 141 4.82 3.48 -10.38
N GLU A 142 5.37 3.44 -9.17
CA GLU A 142 5.79 2.17 -8.54
C GLU A 142 4.62 1.17 -8.42
N ALA A 143 3.44 1.65 -8.04
CA ALA A 143 2.25 0.81 -7.86
C ALA A 143 1.61 0.35 -9.18
N VAL A 144 1.66 1.20 -10.22
CA VAL A 144 1.02 0.93 -11.52
C VAL A 144 1.98 0.24 -12.48
N SER A 145 3.23 0.73 -12.54
CA SER A 145 4.28 0.15 -13.35
C SER A 145 4.77 -1.15 -12.76
N GLY A 146 5.17 -1.25 -11.49
CA GLY A 146 5.66 -2.51 -10.90
C GLY A 146 4.58 -3.60 -10.75
N ILE A 147 4.87 -4.88 -11.06
CA ILE A 147 3.89 -5.98 -11.07
C ILE A 147 3.35 -6.18 -9.65
N VAL A 148 4.25 -6.13 -8.68
CA VAL A 148 3.99 -6.28 -7.23
C VAL A 148 3.03 -5.21 -6.70
N GLY A 149 2.94 -4.05 -7.37
CA GLY A 149 2.01 -2.97 -7.05
C GLY A 149 0.53 -3.33 -7.18
N ILE A 150 0.19 -4.50 -7.75
CA ILE A 150 -1.20 -5.00 -7.84
C ILE A 150 -1.90 -5.04 -6.48
N ALA A 151 -1.16 -5.29 -5.39
CA ALA A 151 -1.69 -5.26 -4.03
C ALA A 151 -2.25 -3.87 -3.69
N ASP A 152 -1.50 -2.81 -3.99
CA ASP A 152 -1.89 -1.43 -3.75
C ASP A 152 -3.05 -1.01 -4.67
N VAL A 153 -3.01 -1.42 -5.95
CA VAL A 153 -4.06 -1.15 -6.94
C VAL A 153 -5.40 -1.77 -6.57
N LEU A 154 -5.43 -3.06 -6.21
CA LEU A 154 -6.63 -3.77 -5.76
C LEU A 154 -7.09 -3.30 -4.37
N GLY A 155 -6.14 -3.00 -3.48
CA GLY A 155 -6.42 -2.39 -2.19
C GLY A 155 -7.18 -1.06 -2.33
N GLY A 156 -6.67 -0.16 -3.18
CA GLY A 156 -7.32 1.10 -3.50
C GLY A 156 -8.67 0.92 -4.22
N MET A 157 -8.81 -0.10 -5.07
CA MET A 157 -10.09 -0.47 -5.69
C MET A 157 -11.13 -0.84 -4.65
N GLY A 158 -10.78 -1.67 -3.67
CA GLY A 158 -11.65 -2.00 -2.54
C GLY A 158 -12.08 -0.76 -1.75
N ALA A 159 -11.16 0.18 -1.52
CA ALA A 159 -11.49 1.44 -0.83
C ALA A 159 -12.45 2.33 -1.64
N LEU A 160 -12.22 2.48 -2.95
CA LEU A 160 -13.10 3.25 -3.84
C LEU A 160 -14.48 2.60 -3.97
N LEU A 161 -14.55 1.27 -4.11
CA LEU A 161 -15.82 0.54 -4.12
C LEU A 161 -16.57 0.69 -2.78
N ALA A 162 -15.86 0.77 -1.65
CA ALA A 162 -16.50 1.01 -0.36
C ALA A 162 -17.09 2.43 -0.26
N ILE A 163 -16.42 3.45 -0.83
CA ILE A 163 -17.00 4.79 -0.96
C ILE A 163 -18.22 4.75 -1.90
N TYR A 164 -18.10 4.04 -3.02
CA TYR A 164 -19.19 3.91 -4.00
C TYR A 164 -20.42 3.19 -3.40
N ALA A 165 -20.22 2.21 -2.52
CA ALA A 165 -21.29 1.54 -1.79
C ALA A 165 -22.11 2.49 -0.89
N LEU A 166 -21.58 3.66 -0.51
CA LEU A 166 -22.31 4.65 0.29
C LEU A 166 -23.50 5.28 -0.46
N PHE A 167 -23.53 5.16 -1.79
CA PHE A 167 -24.65 5.60 -2.62
C PHE A 167 -25.84 4.62 -2.59
N LEU A 168 -25.66 3.41 -2.05
CA LEU A 168 -26.74 2.43 -1.88
C LEU A 168 -27.77 2.88 -0.82
N PRO A 169 -29.01 2.36 -0.88
CA PRO A 169 -29.96 2.53 0.22
C PRO A 169 -29.41 1.93 1.51
N ALA A 170 -29.81 2.48 2.66
CA ALA A 170 -29.19 2.21 3.95
C ALA A 170 -29.22 0.72 4.35
N TRP A 171 -30.21 -0.04 3.89
CA TRP A 171 -30.30 -1.49 4.13
C TRP A 171 -29.29 -2.30 3.30
N ALA A 172 -28.91 -1.85 2.10
CA ALA A 172 -27.99 -2.56 1.21
C ALA A 172 -26.54 -2.11 1.37
N MET A 173 -26.33 -0.83 1.70
CA MET A 173 -25.04 -0.19 1.90
C MET A 173 -24.05 -0.99 2.78
N PRO A 174 -24.40 -1.48 3.98
CA PRO A 174 -23.44 -2.19 4.82
C PRO A 174 -22.89 -3.46 4.15
N PHE A 175 -23.67 -4.16 3.33
CA PHE A 175 -23.18 -5.34 2.60
C PHE A 175 -22.20 -4.98 1.50
N GLY A 176 -22.48 -3.91 0.75
CA GLY A 176 -21.55 -3.36 -0.25
C GLY A 176 -20.23 -2.91 0.38
N VAL A 177 -20.30 -2.21 1.52
CA VAL A 177 -19.11 -1.80 2.28
C VAL A 177 -18.32 -3.01 2.76
N PHE A 178 -18.98 -4.02 3.34
CA PHE A 178 -18.31 -5.23 3.83
C PHE A 178 -17.55 -5.93 2.71
N ILE A 179 -18.19 -6.20 1.56
CA ILE A 179 -17.58 -6.87 0.41
C ILE A 179 -16.38 -6.07 -0.12
N ALA A 180 -16.55 -4.76 -0.30
CA ALA A 180 -15.50 -3.90 -0.85
C ALA A 180 -14.29 -3.77 0.09
N VAL A 181 -14.52 -3.65 1.40
CA VAL A 181 -13.43 -3.61 2.39
C VAL A 181 -12.73 -4.97 2.51
N SER A 182 -13.46 -6.09 2.43
CA SER A 182 -12.84 -7.42 2.37
C SER A 182 -11.95 -7.59 1.15
N LEU A 183 -12.41 -7.17 -0.04
CA LEU A 183 -11.59 -7.14 -1.26
C LEU A 183 -10.29 -6.34 -1.04
N GLY A 184 -10.40 -5.17 -0.40
CA GLY A 184 -9.25 -4.35 -0.06
C GLY A 184 -8.27 -5.06 0.89
N LEU A 185 -8.77 -5.59 2.02
CA LEU A 185 -7.95 -6.19 3.08
C LEU A 185 -7.22 -7.46 2.63
N PHE A 186 -7.87 -8.32 1.84
CA PHE A 186 -7.24 -9.52 1.29
C PHE A 186 -6.29 -9.22 0.11
N SER A 187 -6.26 -7.98 -0.37
CA SER A 187 -5.29 -7.48 -1.36
C SER A 187 -4.13 -6.74 -0.71
N LYS A 188 -4.40 -5.93 0.32
CA LYS A 188 -3.43 -5.11 1.05
C LYS A 188 -3.92 -4.84 2.47
N GLU A 189 -3.07 -5.08 3.45
CA GLU A 189 -3.37 -4.87 4.88
C GLU A 189 -3.71 -3.42 5.19
N SER A 190 -3.10 -2.49 4.44
CA SER A 190 -3.35 -1.05 4.51
C SER A 190 -4.80 -0.65 4.32
N ALA A 191 -5.62 -1.50 3.68
CA ALA A 191 -7.06 -1.25 3.56
C ALA A 191 -7.79 -1.16 4.91
N LEU A 192 -7.14 -1.50 6.04
CA LEU A 192 -7.63 -1.25 7.39
C LEU A 192 -8.02 0.22 7.62
N VAL A 193 -7.41 1.16 6.88
CA VAL A 193 -7.73 2.59 6.96
C VAL A 193 -9.18 2.88 6.57
N CYS A 194 -9.84 1.97 5.85
CA CYS A 194 -11.26 2.06 5.52
C CYS A 194 -12.16 1.99 6.76
N VAL A 195 -11.72 1.34 7.86
CA VAL A 195 -12.52 1.19 9.09
C VAL A 195 -12.93 2.56 9.66
N PRO A 196 -12.03 3.54 9.83
CA PRO A 196 -12.43 4.90 10.19
C PRO A 196 -12.86 5.77 8.99
N LEU A 197 -12.28 5.57 7.80
CA LEU A 197 -12.50 6.49 6.67
C LEU A 197 -13.87 6.37 6.00
N ILE A 198 -14.39 5.15 5.83
CA ILE A 198 -15.69 4.92 5.19
C ILE A 198 -16.87 5.46 6.03
N PRO A 199 -16.96 5.23 7.36
CA PRO A 199 -18.02 5.85 8.15
C PRO A 199 -17.88 7.37 8.24
N PHE A 200 -16.65 7.91 8.25
CA PHE A 200 -16.44 9.36 8.16
C PHE A 200 -16.96 9.91 6.83
N ALA A 201 -16.62 9.27 5.70
CA ALA A 201 -17.15 9.65 4.39
C ALA A 201 -18.68 9.57 4.34
N ALA A 202 -19.29 8.54 4.93
CA ALA A 202 -20.75 8.41 5.04
C ALA A 202 -21.38 9.56 5.85
N LEU A 203 -20.76 9.93 6.98
CA LEU A 203 -21.23 11.01 7.84
C LEU A 203 -21.22 12.37 7.13
N VAL A 204 -20.16 12.62 6.35
CA VAL A 204 -19.91 13.88 5.65
C VAL A 204 -20.74 13.98 4.37
N ALA A 205 -20.75 12.92 3.55
CA ALA A 205 -21.33 12.93 2.21
C ALA A 205 -22.84 12.67 2.15
N ALA A 206 -23.43 11.99 3.16
CA ALA A 206 -24.83 11.58 3.13
C ALA A 206 -25.84 12.69 2.75
N PRO A 207 -25.68 13.97 3.15
CA PRO A 207 -26.59 15.04 2.74
C PRO A 207 -26.56 15.36 1.23
N LEU A 208 -25.48 15.03 0.53
CA LEU A 208 -25.38 15.18 -0.92
C LEU A 208 -25.83 13.92 -1.65
N THR A 209 -25.50 12.74 -1.13
CA THR A 209 -25.82 11.46 -1.78
C THR A 209 -27.27 11.05 -1.59
N HIS A 210 -27.84 11.36 -0.43
CA HIS A 210 -29.21 11.04 -0.02
C HIS A 210 -29.93 12.33 0.42
N PRO A 211 -30.17 13.30 -0.49
CA PRO A 211 -30.56 14.66 -0.12
C PRO A 211 -31.91 14.75 0.60
N GLU A 212 -32.83 13.83 0.34
CA GLU A 212 -34.12 13.75 1.02
C GLU A 212 -34.04 13.00 2.36
N ARG A 213 -33.21 11.95 2.45
CA ARG A 213 -33.10 11.09 3.64
C ARG A 213 -31.64 10.84 4.01
N PRO A 214 -30.93 11.86 4.51
CA PRO A 214 -29.50 11.72 4.75
C PRO A 214 -29.20 10.62 5.77
N SER A 215 -29.96 10.59 6.88
CA SER A 215 -29.77 9.62 7.98
C SER A 215 -28.29 9.43 8.37
N ARG A 216 -27.50 10.51 8.31
CA ARG A 216 -26.03 10.49 8.25
C ARG A 216 -25.37 9.70 9.38
N VAL A 217 -25.85 9.86 10.61
CA VAL A 217 -25.31 9.16 11.79
C VAL A 217 -25.58 7.66 11.66
N LEU A 218 -26.79 7.29 11.24
CA LEU A 218 -27.17 5.89 11.09
C LEU A 218 -26.42 5.21 9.94
N ARG A 219 -26.25 5.90 8.81
CA ARG A 219 -25.42 5.42 7.69
C ARG A 219 -23.96 5.27 8.11
N ALA A 220 -23.41 6.22 8.86
CA ALA A 220 -22.05 6.13 9.39
C ALA A 220 -21.89 4.94 10.35
N LEU A 221 -22.85 4.71 11.26
CA LEU A 221 -22.81 3.56 12.18
C LEU A 221 -22.89 2.23 11.42
N LEU A 222 -23.80 2.10 10.45
CA LEU A 222 -23.92 0.89 9.62
C LEU A 222 -22.63 0.64 8.80
N ALA A 223 -22.05 1.69 8.23
CA ALA A 223 -20.78 1.60 7.51
C ALA A 223 -19.61 1.20 8.43
N LEU A 224 -19.57 1.72 9.66
CA LEU A 224 -18.58 1.34 10.66
C LEU A 224 -18.71 -0.14 11.04
N ILE A 225 -19.93 -0.61 11.33
CA ILE A 225 -20.18 -2.02 11.66
C ILE A 225 -19.74 -2.92 10.51
N ALA A 226 -20.06 -2.56 9.27
CA ALA A 226 -19.65 -3.31 8.09
C ALA A 226 -18.13 -3.35 7.89
N ALA A 227 -17.46 -2.18 7.92
CA ALA A 227 -16.02 -2.11 7.72
C ALA A 227 -15.24 -2.78 8.86
N ALA A 228 -15.66 -2.58 10.12
CA ALA A 228 -15.10 -3.27 11.27
C ALA A 228 -15.35 -4.79 11.22
N GLY A 229 -16.53 -5.21 10.77
CA GLY A 229 -16.84 -6.62 10.54
C GLY A 229 -15.92 -7.25 9.50
N ALA A 230 -15.69 -6.59 8.37
CA ALA A 230 -14.74 -7.04 7.35
C ALA A 230 -13.31 -7.14 7.89
N PHE A 231 -12.89 -6.18 8.72
CA PHE A 231 -11.59 -6.18 9.38
C PHE A 231 -11.43 -7.35 10.36
N VAL A 232 -12.42 -7.58 11.23
CA VAL A 232 -12.40 -8.74 12.16
C VAL A 232 -12.36 -10.05 11.40
N VAL A 233 -13.17 -10.20 10.35
CA VAL A 233 -13.19 -11.41 9.50
C VAL A 233 -11.82 -11.63 8.87
N TYR A 234 -11.20 -10.60 8.30
CA TYR A 234 -9.85 -10.69 7.75
C TYR A 234 -8.84 -11.17 8.80
N VAL A 235 -8.83 -10.57 9.99
CA VAL A 235 -7.88 -10.93 11.06
C VAL A 235 -8.08 -12.37 11.54
N GLU A 236 -9.32 -12.78 11.81
CA GLU A 236 -9.60 -14.14 12.30
C GLU A 236 -9.33 -15.21 11.24
N LEU A 237 -9.68 -14.94 9.97
CA LEU A 237 -9.37 -15.86 8.88
C LEU A 237 -7.86 -15.96 8.65
N ARG A 238 -7.14 -14.84 8.70
CA ARG A 238 -5.67 -14.84 8.62
C ARG A 238 -5.06 -15.66 9.75
N LYS A 239 -5.46 -15.46 11.00
CA LYS A 239 -4.93 -16.24 12.15
C LYS A 239 -5.15 -17.74 11.97
N ARG A 240 -6.30 -18.12 11.39
CA ARG A 240 -6.67 -19.52 11.16
C ARG A 240 -5.92 -20.14 9.98
N TRP A 241 -5.82 -19.43 8.86
CA TRP A 241 -5.23 -19.95 7.62
C TRP A 241 -3.72 -19.72 7.55
N PHE A 242 -3.21 -18.73 8.27
CA PHE A 242 -1.81 -18.30 8.25
C PHE A 242 -1.34 -17.95 9.68
N PRO A 243 -1.10 -18.97 10.53
CA PRO A 243 -0.70 -18.77 11.92
C PRO A 243 0.77 -18.31 12.00
N ALA A 244 1.00 -17.02 11.75
CA ALA A 244 2.31 -16.41 11.80
C ALA A 244 2.86 -16.37 13.24
N PRO A 245 4.18 -16.44 13.44
CA PRO A 245 4.77 -16.33 14.76
C PRO A 245 4.54 -14.93 15.33
N LEU A 246 4.21 -14.85 16.62
CA LEU A 246 4.09 -13.57 17.32
C LEU A 246 5.49 -12.96 17.52
N ALA A 247 5.62 -11.64 17.31
CA ALA A 247 6.87 -10.91 17.57
C ALA A 247 7.28 -11.05 19.05
N ALA A 248 8.59 -11.15 19.33
CA ALA A 248 9.11 -11.37 20.68
C ALA A 248 8.61 -10.33 21.69
N GLU A 249 8.55 -9.05 21.27
CA GLU A 249 8.07 -7.92 22.08
C GLU A 249 6.59 -8.04 22.49
N LEU A 250 5.77 -8.77 21.72
CA LEU A 250 4.36 -8.98 21.99
C LEU A 250 4.07 -10.27 22.77
N ARG A 251 5.09 -11.12 22.99
CA ARG A 251 4.96 -12.35 23.79
C ARG A 251 5.04 -12.08 25.28
N VAL A 252 5.67 -10.97 25.68
CA VAL A 252 5.86 -10.60 27.09
C VAL A 252 4.63 -9.88 27.58
N ASP A 253 4.02 -10.38 28.65
CA ASP A 253 2.87 -9.72 29.27
C ASP A 253 3.30 -8.40 29.93
N LEU A 254 2.44 -7.39 29.83
CA LEU A 254 2.68 -6.09 30.42
C LEU A 254 2.50 -6.11 31.95
N PRO A 255 3.26 -5.31 32.70
CA PRO A 255 3.08 -5.15 34.15
C PRO A 255 1.61 -4.82 34.55
N PRO A 256 1.11 -5.33 35.69
CA PRO A 256 -0.29 -5.16 36.12
C PRO A 256 -0.75 -3.70 36.27
N ASP A 257 0.18 -2.78 36.52
CA ASP A 257 0.00 -1.33 36.70
C ASP A 257 0.10 -0.52 35.40
N THR A 258 0.34 -1.19 34.25
CA THR A 258 0.43 -0.51 32.95
C THR A 258 -0.87 0.22 32.60
N HIS A 259 -0.74 1.50 32.21
CA HIS A 259 -1.87 2.33 31.80
C HIS A 259 -2.74 1.65 30.72
N TRP A 260 -4.06 1.77 30.86
CA TRP A 260 -5.04 1.03 30.05
C TRP A 260 -4.87 1.22 28.54
N THR A 261 -4.42 2.39 28.08
CA THR A 261 -4.18 2.65 26.64
C THR A 261 -3.03 1.82 26.08
N LYS A 262 -1.94 1.68 26.84
CA LYS A 262 -0.80 0.83 26.45
C LYS A 262 -1.20 -0.64 26.48
N ARG A 263 -1.96 -1.05 27.50
CA ARG A 263 -2.50 -2.42 27.59
C ARG A 263 -3.43 -2.73 26.41
N PHE A 264 -4.36 -1.84 26.10
CA PHE A 264 -5.25 -1.98 24.95
C PHE A 264 -4.48 -2.06 23.63
N ALA A 265 -3.48 -1.18 23.42
CA ALA A 265 -2.66 -1.21 22.22
C ALA A 265 -1.87 -2.52 22.08
N HIS A 266 -1.31 -3.02 23.18
CA HIS A 266 -0.60 -4.30 23.21
C HIS A 266 -1.52 -5.48 22.89
N GLU A 267 -2.69 -5.57 23.53
CA GLU A 267 -3.68 -6.61 23.24
C GLU A 267 -4.21 -6.54 21.81
N PHE A 268 -4.47 -5.32 21.31
CA PHE A 268 -4.85 -5.10 19.91
C PHE A 268 -3.76 -5.57 18.96
N LEU A 269 -2.49 -5.23 19.22
CA LEU A 269 -1.36 -5.67 18.40
C LEU A 269 -1.14 -7.18 18.48
N ARG A 270 -1.37 -7.82 19.63
CA ARG A 270 -1.37 -9.29 19.76
C ARG A 270 -2.49 -9.93 18.95
N TRP A 271 -3.68 -9.34 18.95
CA TRP A 271 -4.80 -9.83 18.15
C TRP A 271 -4.58 -9.60 16.64
N PHE A 272 -4.13 -8.42 16.25
CA PHE A 272 -3.88 -8.00 14.86
C PHE A 272 -2.50 -8.43 14.32
N HIS A 273 -1.64 -9.08 15.10
CA HIS A 273 -0.24 -9.27 14.73
C HIS A 273 -0.05 -9.83 13.31
N GLN A 274 1.04 -9.38 12.68
CA GLN A 274 1.56 -9.94 11.44
C GLN A 274 2.84 -10.71 11.74
N ALA A 275 3.37 -11.42 10.75
CA ALA A 275 4.69 -12.01 10.86
C ALA A 275 5.71 -10.93 11.25
N PRO A 276 6.74 -11.25 12.06
CA PRO A 276 7.73 -10.29 12.50
C PRO A 276 8.43 -9.66 11.29
N LEU A 277 8.45 -8.33 11.27
CA LEU A 277 9.04 -7.58 10.17
C LEU A 277 10.57 -7.54 10.34
N PRO A 278 11.35 -7.70 9.25
CA PRO A 278 12.79 -7.52 9.31
C PRO A 278 13.17 -6.14 9.84
N ARG A 279 14.12 -6.08 10.77
CA ARG A 279 14.73 -4.84 11.24
C ARG A 279 16.11 -4.72 10.61
N ASP A 280 16.17 -3.96 9.53
CA ASP A 280 17.41 -3.72 8.79
C ASP A 280 17.64 -2.20 8.65
N PRO A 281 18.63 -1.63 9.35
CA PRO A 281 18.98 -0.22 9.27
C PRO A 281 19.38 0.26 7.87
N LEU A 282 19.81 -0.66 7.00
CA LEU A 282 20.12 -0.33 5.60
C LEU A 282 18.85 0.02 4.81
N ASN A 283 17.75 -0.70 5.04
CA ASN A 283 16.46 -0.45 4.40
C ASN A 283 15.62 0.60 5.16
N ASN A 284 15.73 0.65 6.48
CA ASN A 284 15.11 1.69 7.29
C ASN A 284 16.02 2.16 8.44
N PRO A 285 16.73 3.30 8.28
CA PRO A 285 17.62 3.80 9.32
C PRO A 285 16.89 4.38 10.53
N LEU A 286 15.56 4.50 10.48
CA LEU A 286 14.76 4.86 11.64
C LEU A 286 14.53 3.67 12.59
N ALA A 287 14.92 2.45 12.19
CA ALA A 287 14.73 1.24 13.00
C ALA A 287 15.49 1.28 14.33
N ASP A 288 16.71 1.84 14.32
CA ASP A 288 17.56 1.96 15.51
C ASP A 288 17.51 3.36 16.15
N ALA A 289 16.74 4.28 15.55
CA ALA A 289 16.68 5.65 16.03
C ALA A 289 15.84 5.77 17.33
N PRO A 290 16.29 6.56 18.32
CA PRO A 290 15.47 6.91 19.48
C PRO A 290 14.11 7.49 19.06
N THR A 291 13.06 7.20 19.82
CA THR A 291 11.67 7.56 19.48
C THR A 291 11.46 9.00 18.99
N PRO A 292 12.02 10.06 19.62
CA PRO A 292 11.87 11.42 19.13
C PRO A 292 12.47 11.65 17.74
N LEU A 293 13.67 11.09 17.48
CA LEU A 293 14.36 11.21 16.20
C LEU A 293 13.69 10.37 15.12
N ARG A 294 13.20 9.18 15.49
CA ARG A 294 12.37 8.32 14.62
C ARG A 294 11.11 9.06 14.15
N ILE A 295 10.37 9.67 15.08
CA ILE A 295 9.16 10.45 14.75
C ILE A 295 9.51 11.66 13.88
N ALA A 296 10.59 12.38 14.18
CA ALA A 296 11.03 13.49 13.35
C ALA A 296 11.42 13.07 11.92
N GLY A 297 12.10 11.93 11.77
CA GLY A 297 12.44 11.34 10.47
C GLY A 297 11.19 10.91 9.70
N ALA A 298 10.24 10.24 10.37
CA ALA A 298 8.93 9.89 9.82
C ALA A 298 8.15 11.10 9.29
N LEU A 299 8.14 12.21 10.03
CA LEU A 299 7.47 13.45 9.63
C LEU A 299 8.15 14.11 8.42
N ARG A 300 9.49 14.08 8.35
CA ARG A 300 10.24 14.49 7.15
C ARG A 300 9.83 13.66 5.93
N VAL A 301 9.78 12.34 6.06
CA VAL A 301 9.39 11.44 4.95
C VAL A 301 7.98 11.75 4.46
N TYR A 302 7.03 11.95 5.39
CA TYR A 302 5.67 12.35 5.03
C TYR A 302 5.64 13.69 4.28
N TRP A 303 6.34 14.71 4.79
CA TRP A 303 6.43 16.01 4.13
C TRP A 303 6.98 15.89 2.69
N ARG A 304 8.08 15.15 2.51
CA ARG A 304 8.69 14.94 1.19
C ARG A 304 7.75 14.24 0.21
N GLY A 305 6.98 13.26 0.67
CA GLY A 305 6.02 12.59 -0.21
C GLY A 305 4.79 13.45 -0.54
N LEU A 306 4.34 14.33 0.37
CA LEU A 306 3.33 15.35 0.02
C LEU A 306 3.84 16.29 -1.08
N VAL A 307 5.10 16.71 -0.97
CA VAL A 307 5.75 17.52 -2.01
C VAL A 307 5.81 16.74 -3.32
N GLN A 308 6.14 15.45 -3.30
CA GLN A 308 6.16 14.62 -4.51
C GLN A 308 4.79 14.43 -5.17
N ILE A 309 3.68 14.41 -4.41
CA ILE A 309 2.34 14.36 -5.02
C ILE A 309 2.10 15.56 -5.95
N VAL A 310 2.53 16.74 -5.52
CA VAL A 310 2.29 18.00 -6.25
C VAL A 310 3.42 18.28 -7.25
N PHE A 311 4.65 17.91 -6.90
CA PHE A 311 5.85 18.20 -7.67
C PHE A 311 6.85 17.01 -7.62
N PRO A 312 6.57 15.92 -8.37
CA PRO A 312 7.39 14.70 -8.41
C PRO A 312 8.67 14.90 -9.25
N LYS A 313 9.57 15.79 -8.81
CA LYS A 313 10.82 16.07 -9.52
C LYS A 313 11.79 14.88 -9.52
N THR A 314 11.80 14.13 -8.42
CA THR A 314 12.66 12.97 -8.23
C THR A 314 11.79 11.83 -7.74
N LEU A 315 11.80 10.73 -8.49
CA LEU A 315 11.13 9.47 -8.18
C LEU A 315 12.17 8.36 -8.22
N SER A 316 11.99 7.33 -7.42
CA SER A 316 12.94 6.24 -7.21
C SER A 316 12.19 4.94 -6.94
N GLY A 317 12.69 3.84 -7.52
CA GLY A 317 12.16 2.50 -7.25
C GLY A 317 12.47 1.98 -5.84
N ASP A 318 13.45 2.58 -5.15
CA ASP A 318 13.82 2.23 -3.77
C ASP A 318 14.42 3.47 -3.07
N TYR A 319 14.00 3.72 -1.82
CA TYR A 319 14.57 4.76 -0.96
C TYR A 319 15.16 4.09 0.27
N SER A 320 16.48 4.00 0.36
CA SER A 320 17.18 3.31 1.45
C SER A 320 18.23 4.21 2.12
N PHE A 321 18.81 3.75 3.23
CA PHE A 321 19.94 4.43 3.86
C PHE A 321 21.21 4.42 2.96
N PRO A 322 22.10 5.43 3.05
CA PRO A 322 21.99 6.71 3.77
C PRO A 322 21.23 7.86 3.08
N GLN A 323 20.36 7.61 2.10
CA GLN A 323 19.57 8.68 1.48
C GLN A 323 18.56 9.34 2.44
N GLU A 324 17.97 8.55 3.34
CA GLU A 324 16.98 9.01 4.34
C GLU A 324 17.47 8.79 5.77
N PRO A 325 18.58 9.41 6.22
CA PRO A 325 19.20 9.10 7.51
C PRO A 325 18.33 9.54 8.68
N ALA A 326 18.51 8.92 9.85
CA ALA A 326 17.93 9.40 11.09
C ALA A 326 18.36 10.85 11.35
N PRO A 327 17.45 11.77 11.69
CA PRO A 327 17.81 13.17 11.86
C PRO A 327 18.66 13.35 13.14
N PRO A 328 19.61 14.30 13.14
CA PRO A 328 20.46 14.56 14.30
C PRO A 328 19.71 15.27 15.45
N GLN A 329 18.56 15.89 15.15
CA GLN A 329 17.72 16.59 16.11
C GLN A 329 16.23 16.46 15.74
N PRO A 330 15.30 16.52 16.71
CA PRO A 330 13.88 16.29 16.44
C PRO A 330 13.20 17.46 15.70
N TYR A 331 13.70 18.68 15.86
CA TYR A 331 13.08 19.90 15.31
C TYR A 331 13.89 20.47 14.15
N PHE A 332 13.31 20.47 12.96
CA PHE A 332 13.82 21.10 11.76
C PHE A 332 12.64 21.36 10.81
N PHE A 333 12.85 22.15 9.75
CA PHE A 333 11.77 22.59 8.87
C PHE A 333 10.87 21.44 8.38
N GLU A 334 11.44 20.37 7.83
CA GLU A 334 10.65 19.27 7.27
C GLU A 334 9.90 18.46 8.35
N SER A 335 10.44 18.34 9.57
CA SER A 335 9.72 17.66 10.67
C SER A 335 8.56 18.52 11.19
N ILE A 336 8.74 19.84 11.29
CA ILE A 336 7.69 20.78 11.69
C ILE A 336 6.59 20.87 10.62
N ALA A 337 6.98 20.97 9.35
CA ALA A 337 6.06 20.98 8.22
C ALA A 337 5.28 19.66 8.13
N GLY A 338 5.96 18.53 8.31
CA GLY A 338 5.32 17.21 8.40
C GLY A 338 4.32 17.11 9.54
N ALA A 339 4.66 17.62 10.74
CA ALA A 339 3.76 17.65 11.89
C ALA A 339 2.53 18.52 11.63
N ALA A 340 2.73 19.72 11.09
CA ALA A 340 1.63 20.62 10.71
C ALA A 340 0.69 19.94 9.69
N MET A 341 1.26 19.26 8.69
CA MET A 341 0.49 18.56 7.66
C MET A 341 -0.16 17.24 8.14
N MET A 342 0.17 16.73 9.33
CA MET A 342 -0.57 15.63 9.96
C MET A 342 -1.78 16.11 10.79
N VAL A 343 -1.80 17.37 11.21
CA VAL A 343 -2.82 17.88 12.12
C VAL A 343 -3.76 18.88 11.42
N LEU A 344 -3.21 19.89 10.75
CA LEU A 344 -4.00 20.97 10.16
C LEU A 344 -5.01 20.48 9.12
N PRO A 345 -4.71 19.50 8.23
CA PRO A 345 -5.71 18.95 7.31
C PRO A 345 -6.93 18.35 8.01
N LEU A 346 -6.75 17.70 9.17
CA LEU A 346 -7.85 17.12 9.94
C LEU A 346 -8.74 18.22 10.54
N LEU A 347 -8.14 19.29 11.07
CA LEU A 347 -8.88 20.44 11.61
C LEU A 347 -9.62 21.20 10.49
N ALA A 348 -8.95 21.44 9.37
CA ALA A 348 -9.55 22.06 8.19
C ALA A 348 -10.71 21.24 7.64
N SER A 349 -10.58 19.90 7.63
CA SER A 349 -11.66 18.99 7.23
C SER A 349 -12.92 19.17 8.08
N VAL A 350 -12.80 19.25 9.40
CA VAL A 350 -13.94 19.51 10.30
C VAL A 350 -14.59 20.85 9.99
N GLY A 351 -13.78 21.91 9.82
CA GLY A 351 -14.30 23.24 9.47
C GLY A 351 -15.06 23.27 8.14
N LEU A 352 -14.51 22.62 7.11
CA LEU A 352 -15.14 22.50 5.78
C LEU A 352 -16.43 21.68 5.82
N TRP A 353 -16.46 20.59 6.58
CA TRP A 353 -17.66 19.80 6.80
C TRP A 353 -18.76 20.62 7.49
N VAL A 354 -18.44 21.31 8.59
CA VAL A 354 -19.39 22.18 9.30
C VAL A 354 -19.91 23.28 8.39
N SER A 355 -19.02 23.95 7.64
CA SER A 355 -19.40 24.97 6.66
C SER A 355 -20.39 24.43 5.62
N SER A 356 -20.12 23.26 5.04
CA SER A 356 -21.03 22.61 4.09
C SER A 356 -22.40 22.28 4.71
N MET A 357 -22.42 21.86 5.99
CA MET A 357 -23.66 21.61 6.70
C MET A 357 -24.49 22.87 6.91
N VAL A 358 -23.86 23.98 7.29
CA VAL A 358 -24.52 25.28 7.41
C VAL A 358 -25.10 25.73 6.07
N MET A 359 -24.32 25.60 4.98
CA MET A 359 -24.78 25.92 3.62
C MET A 359 -25.97 25.07 3.18
N THR A 360 -25.95 23.77 3.51
CA THR A 360 -27.03 22.84 3.19
C THR A 360 -28.30 23.19 3.97
N ALA A 361 -28.17 23.50 5.26
CA ALA A 361 -29.30 23.89 6.11
C ALA A 361 -29.97 25.17 5.60
N ARG A 362 -29.18 26.18 5.22
CA ARG A 362 -29.69 27.44 4.63
C ARG A 362 -30.46 27.19 3.34
N ALA A 363 -29.93 26.37 2.43
CA ALA A 363 -30.60 26.04 1.18
C ALA A 363 -31.90 25.24 1.36
N ARG A 364 -31.98 24.40 2.40
CA ARG A 364 -33.25 23.73 2.74
C ARG A 364 -34.28 24.69 3.31
N ALA A 365 -33.87 25.62 4.17
CA ALA A 365 -34.77 26.60 4.78
C ALA A 365 -35.46 27.47 3.71
N SER A 366 -34.74 27.88 2.65
CA SER A 366 -35.34 28.62 1.54
C SER A 366 -36.37 27.80 0.77
N GLN A 367 -36.17 26.49 0.63
CA GLN A 367 -37.11 25.60 -0.06
C GLN A 367 -38.36 25.29 0.79
N MET A 368 -38.21 25.13 2.11
CA MET A 368 -39.35 24.90 3.03
C MET A 368 -40.40 26.00 2.97
N ALA A 369 -39.98 27.25 2.79
CA ALA A 369 -40.88 28.39 2.67
C ALA A 369 -41.81 28.31 1.44
N SER A 370 -41.52 27.40 0.49
CA SER A 370 -42.20 27.29 -0.81
C SER A 370 -42.93 25.96 -1.05
N SER A 371 -42.87 24.98 -0.14
CA SER A 371 -43.32 23.61 -0.42
C SER A 371 -44.33 23.04 0.60
N VAL A 372 -45.38 22.37 0.12
CA VAL A 372 -46.26 21.50 0.92
C VAL A 372 -45.73 20.07 0.84
N ILE A 373 -45.23 19.52 1.94
CA ILE A 373 -44.62 18.17 1.96
C ILE A 373 -45.72 17.11 2.15
N GLY A 374 -45.98 16.31 1.12
CA GLY A 374 -46.92 15.19 1.17
C GLY A 374 -46.47 14.05 2.11
N GLN A 375 -47.40 13.55 2.92
CA GLN A 375 -47.25 12.33 3.71
C GLN A 375 -47.87 11.14 2.99
N GLY A 376 -47.09 10.07 2.75
CA GLY A 376 -47.57 8.88 2.03
C GLY A 376 -46.93 7.59 2.57
N ALA A 377 -47.80 6.63 2.92
CA ALA A 377 -47.61 5.25 3.40
C ALA A 377 -46.19 4.84 3.86
N ARG A 378 -45.88 5.12 5.15
CA ARG A 378 -44.55 4.92 5.78
C ARG A 378 -44.52 3.78 6.80
N HIS A 379 -45.69 3.34 7.26
CA HIS A 379 -45.83 2.38 8.35
C HIS A 379 -45.31 0.98 7.99
N GLY A 380 -45.46 0.52 6.75
CA GLY A 380 -44.99 -0.81 6.34
C GLY A 380 -43.48 -1.01 6.50
N LEU A 381 -42.66 -0.13 5.90
CA LEU A 381 -41.19 -0.19 6.01
C LEU A 381 -40.70 -0.07 7.46
N LEU A 382 -41.31 0.82 8.25
CA LEU A 382 -40.98 0.98 9.66
C LEU A 382 -41.31 -0.28 10.47
N ILE A 383 -42.52 -0.83 10.32
CA ILE A 383 -42.97 -2.04 11.02
C ILE A 383 -42.09 -3.22 10.63
N THR A 384 -41.85 -3.43 9.32
CA THR A 384 -40.95 -4.48 8.83
C THR A 384 -39.55 -4.32 9.43
N GLY A 385 -38.98 -3.11 9.40
CA GLY A 385 -37.68 -2.82 9.98
C GLY A 385 -37.61 -3.13 11.49
N LEU A 386 -38.63 -2.72 12.25
CA LEU A 386 -38.73 -3.01 13.68
C LEU A 386 -38.88 -4.51 13.98
N ILE A 387 -39.64 -5.26 13.18
CA ILE A 387 -39.77 -6.72 13.32
C ILE A 387 -38.40 -7.38 13.13
N PHE A 388 -37.65 -7.01 12.08
CA PHE A 388 -36.31 -7.55 11.84
C PHE A 388 -35.36 -7.25 13.00
N ILE A 389 -35.39 -6.03 13.55
CA ILE A 389 -34.59 -5.65 14.73
C ILE A 389 -35.01 -6.49 15.95
N LEU A 390 -36.31 -6.57 16.23
CA LEU A 390 -36.84 -7.27 17.39
C LEU A 390 -36.46 -8.75 17.39
N ILE A 391 -36.66 -9.43 16.25
CA ILE A 391 -36.26 -10.84 16.07
C ILE A 391 -34.75 -11.00 16.32
N SER A 392 -33.94 -10.09 15.77
CA SER A 392 -32.48 -10.17 15.86
C SER A 392 -31.92 -9.85 17.26
N LEU A 393 -32.67 -9.15 18.11
CA LEU A 393 -32.26 -8.80 19.48
C LEU A 393 -32.83 -9.74 20.55
N ILE A 394 -34.08 -10.19 20.41
CA ILE A 394 -34.71 -11.09 21.39
C ILE A 394 -34.04 -12.47 21.35
N ALA A 395 -33.78 -13.01 20.16
CA ALA A 395 -33.22 -14.34 20.01
C ALA A 395 -31.87 -14.54 20.76
N PRO A 396 -30.84 -13.68 20.58
CA PRO A 396 -29.61 -13.76 21.36
C PRO A 396 -29.80 -13.45 22.85
N ALA A 397 -30.72 -12.55 23.21
CA ALA A 397 -31.01 -12.24 24.61
C ALA A 397 -31.59 -13.45 25.35
N VAL A 398 -32.49 -14.21 24.72
CA VAL A 398 -33.00 -15.47 25.26
C VAL A 398 -31.87 -16.49 25.43
N ASP A 399 -30.95 -16.61 24.48
CA ASP A 399 -29.76 -17.45 24.65
C ASP A 399 -28.95 -17.05 25.88
N LEU A 400 -28.62 -15.76 25.97
CA LEU A 400 -27.69 -15.24 26.96
C LEU A 400 -28.27 -15.25 28.38
N PHE A 401 -29.53 -14.83 28.53
CA PHE A 401 -30.15 -14.62 29.84
C PHE A 401 -31.02 -15.78 30.31
N TYR A 402 -31.42 -16.70 29.44
CA TYR A 402 -32.31 -17.82 29.79
C TYR A 402 -31.70 -19.20 29.54
N LEU A 403 -31.13 -19.44 28.36
CA LEU A 403 -30.60 -20.77 28.00
C LEU A 403 -29.23 -21.05 28.63
N ARG A 404 -28.27 -20.13 28.49
CA ARG A 404 -26.90 -20.31 29.01
C ARG A 404 -26.86 -20.49 30.54
N PRO A 405 -27.62 -19.75 31.36
CA PRO A 405 -27.66 -19.97 32.81
C PRO A 405 -28.19 -21.36 33.20
N ARG A 406 -28.94 -22.03 32.31
CA ARG A 406 -29.45 -23.39 32.49
C ARG A 406 -28.56 -24.47 31.88
N GLY A 407 -27.34 -24.11 31.46
CA GLY A 407 -26.38 -25.03 30.84
C GLY A 407 -26.67 -25.38 29.39
N ILE A 408 -27.70 -24.79 28.76
CA ILE A 408 -28.05 -25.06 27.37
C ILE A 408 -27.19 -24.15 26.47
N ARG A 409 -26.32 -24.75 25.65
CA ARG A 409 -25.50 -24.04 24.66
C ARG A 409 -25.95 -24.41 23.26
N ILE A 410 -26.52 -23.45 22.54
CA ILE A 410 -26.87 -23.62 21.13
C ILE A 410 -25.70 -23.11 20.29
N THR A 411 -25.18 -23.94 19.39
CA THR A 411 -24.14 -23.53 18.43
C THR A 411 -24.48 -24.06 17.05
N LEU A 412 -24.07 -23.32 16.03
CA LEU A 412 -24.21 -23.68 14.62
C LEU A 412 -22.81 -24.00 14.09
N LYS A 413 -22.46 -25.29 14.01
CA LYS A 413 -21.15 -25.76 13.53
C LYS A 413 -19.97 -25.06 14.24
N GLY A 414 -20.07 -24.89 15.56
CA GLY A 414 -19.04 -24.23 16.38
C GLY A 414 -19.06 -22.70 16.36
N LEU A 415 -19.97 -22.06 15.61
CA LEU A 415 -20.23 -20.62 15.69
C LEU A 415 -21.42 -20.34 16.62
N PRO A 416 -21.46 -19.16 17.27
CA PRO A 416 -22.65 -18.74 18.00
C PRO A 416 -23.85 -18.67 17.06
N TRP A 417 -24.95 -19.31 17.44
CA TRP A 417 -26.14 -19.47 16.58
C TRP A 417 -26.82 -18.15 16.20
N TYR A 418 -26.55 -17.08 16.95
CA TYR A 418 -27.08 -15.74 16.69
C TYR A 418 -26.26 -14.95 15.67
N LEU A 419 -25.07 -15.41 15.26
CA LEU A 419 -24.27 -14.68 14.27
C LEU A 419 -25.01 -14.42 12.94
N PRO A 420 -25.82 -15.35 12.39
CA PRO A 420 -26.67 -15.09 11.24
C PRO A 420 -27.71 -13.98 11.44
N LEU A 421 -28.06 -13.63 12.70
CA LEU A 421 -29.03 -12.56 13.01
C LEU A 421 -28.46 -11.16 12.80
N VAL A 422 -27.15 -11.01 12.59
CA VAL A 422 -26.54 -9.72 12.24
C VAL A 422 -27.07 -9.20 10.91
N VAL A 423 -27.29 -10.08 9.93
CA VAL A 423 -27.83 -9.72 8.60
C VAL A 423 -29.23 -9.10 8.70
N PRO A 424 -30.25 -9.78 9.27
CA PRO A 424 -31.56 -9.19 9.47
C PRO A 424 -31.53 -7.94 10.36
N LEU A 425 -30.66 -7.86 11.38
CA LEU A 425 -30.50 -6.66 12.20
C LEU A 425 -30.10 -5.44 11.36
N LEU A 426 -29.07 -5.58 10.52
CA LEU A 426 -28.57 -4.50 9.66
C LEU A 426 -29.62 -4.08 8.62
N VAL A 427 -30.33 -5.05 8.03
CA VAL A 427 -31.47 -4.78 7.14
C VAL A 427 -32.54 -3.99 7.88
N GLY A 428 -32.94 -4.44 9.08
CA GLY A 428 -33.97 -3.78 9.88
C GLY A 428 -33.62 -2.33 10.22
N ILE A 429 -32.39 -2.07 10.70
CA ILE A 429 -31.89 -0.72 10.98
C ILE A 429 -31.87 0.13 9.71
N GLY A 430 -31.44 -0.43 8.58
CA GLY A 430 -31.45 0.24 7.29
C GLY A 430 -32.85 0.61 6.82
N LEU A 431 -33.84 -0.27 6.99
CA LEU A 431 -35.25 0.03 6.66
C LEU A 431 -35.81 1.15 7.54
N VAL A 432 -35.44 1.20 8.83
CA VAL A 432 -35.77 2.32 9.72
C VAL A 432 -35.10 3.62 9.25
N ALA A 433 -33.88 3.57 8.72
CA ALA A 433 -33.22 4.74 8.15
C ALA A 433 -33.97 5.28 6.91
N GLU A 434 -34.53 4.39 6.09
CA GLU A 434 -35.26 4.71 4.86
C GLU A 434 -36.73 5.09 5.11
N SER A 435 -37.31 4.70 6.26
CA SER A 435 -38.67 5.09 6.64
C SER A 435 -38.77 6.53 7.17
N ARG A 436 -37.64 7.20 7.42
CA ARG A 436 -37.60 8.59 7.89
C ARG A 436 -38.25 9.56 6.90
N ASP A 437 -38.78 10.63 7.47
CA ASP A 437 -39.42 11.70 6.72
C ASP A 437 -38.46 12.34 5.74
N LYS A 438 -39.00 12.67 4.55
CA LYS A 438 -38.24 13.39 3.53
C LYS A 438 -37.99 14.81 4.00
N LEU A 439 -36.74 15.24 3.92
CA LEU A 439 -36.36 16.63 3.96
C LEU A 439 -36.55 17.27 2.59
N PRO A 440 -36.85 18.58 2.51
CA PRO A 440 -36.80 19.32 1.26
C PRO A 440 -35.45 19.15 0.58
N ARG A 441 -35.49 18.93 -0.73
CA ARG A 441 -34.25 18.87 -1.52
C ARG A 441 -33.65 20.28 -1.61
N PRO A 442 -32.37 20.46 -1.26
CA PRO A 442 -31.73 21.78 -1.31
C PRO A 442 -31.45 22.25 -2.74
N ASP A 443 -31.27 21.33 -3.68
CA ASP A 443 -30.92 21.60 -5.08
C ASP A 443 -31.89 20.83 -6.01
N GLU A 444 -32.10 21.34 -7.23
CA GLU A 444 -32.95 20.68 -8.23
C GLU A 444 -32.42 19.28 -8.61
N PRO A 445 -33.30 18.33 -8.94
CA PRO A 445 -32.88 17.02 -9.42
C PRO A 445 -31.94 17.15 -10.64
N ASN A 446 -30.77 16.51 -10.58
CA ASN A 446 -29.73 16.52 -11.62
C ASN A 446 -29.01 17.86 -11.85
N ALA A 447 -29.34 18.92 -11.11
CA ALA A 447 -28.60 20.18 -11.20
C ALA A 447 -27.20 20.06 -10.54
N PRO A 448 -26.19 20.79 -11.05
CA PRO A 448 -24.88 20.85 -10.40
C PRO A 448 -24.97 21.42 -8.98
N VAL A 449 -24.45 20.69 -8.00
CA VAL A 449 -24.39 21.17 -6.60
C VAL A 449 -23.54 22.45 -6.55
N PRO A 450 -23.92 23.50 -5.79
CA PRO A 450 -23.13 24.71 -5.67
C PRO A 450 -21.66 24.42 -5.32
N LEU A 451 -20.72 25.00 -6.08
CA LEU A 451 -19.30 24.64 -6.01
C LEU A 451 -18.72 24.79 -4.60
N ALA A 452 -19.11 25.82 -3.85
CA ALA A 452 -18.65 26.01 -2.49
C ALA A 452 -19.07 24.85 -1.54
N ARG A 453 -20.28 24.29 -1.70
CA ARG A 453 -20.75 23.15 -0.90
C ARG A 453 -20.09 21.85 -1.34
N ALA A 454 -20.07 21.60 -2.65
CA ALA A 454 -19.43 20.42 -3.25
C ALA A 454 -17.92 20.37 -2.95
N GLY A 455 -17.22 21.47 -3.20
CA GLY A 455 -15.79 21.61 -2.94
C GLY A 455 -15.42 21.45 -1.47
N ALA A 456 -16.23 22.00 -0.55
CA ALA A 456 -16.01 21.81 0.88
C ALA A 456 -16.12 20.33 1.31
N ILE A 457 -17.07 19.58 0.76
CA ILE A 457 -17.21 18.14 1.05
C ILE A 457 -16.06 17.32 0.44
N LEU A 458 -15.72 17.57 -0.82
CA LEU A 458 -14.58 16.90 -1.46
C LEU A 458 -13.28 17.14 -0.68
N ALA A 459 -13.03 18.39 -0.28
CA ALA A 459 -11.87 18.75 0.51
C ALA A 459 -11.91 18.17 1.93
N ALA A 460 -13.06 18.15 2.61
CA ALA A 460 -13.17 17.54 3.94
C ALA A 460 -12.86 16.03 3.89
N VAL A 461 -13.50 15.29 2.97
CA VAL A 461 -13.20 13.87 2.79
C VAL A 461 -11.74 13.67 2.41
N GLY A 462 -11.24 14.41 1.42
CA GLY A 462 -9.88 14.28 0.90
C GLY A 462 -8.79 14.58 1.93
N LEU A 463 -8.90 15.65 2.71
CA LEU A 463 -7.93 16.04 3.72
C LEU A 463 -7.82 15.00 4.85
N THR A 464 -8.95 14.47 5.33
CA THR A 464 -8.95 13.36 6.30
C THR A 464 -8.35 12.10 5.69
N TRP A 465 -8.71 11.80 4.44
CA TRP A 465 -8.25 10.62 3.73
C TRP A 465 -6.72 10.60 3.58
N VAL A 466 -6.09 11.70 3.17
CA VAL A 466 -4.63 11.80 3.03
C VAL A 466 -3.91 11.42 4.31
N VAL A 467 -4.27 12.06 5.43
CA VAL A 467 -3.60 11.86 6.72
C VAL A 467 -3.83 10.45 7.25
N VAL A 468 -5.09 10.03 7.35
CA VAL A 468 -5.45 8.74 7.99
C VAL A 468 -4.94 7.56 7.16
N SER A 469 -4.94 7.66 5.83
CA SER A 469 -4.44 6.58 4.99
C SER A 469 -2.92 6.45 4.97
N TYR A 470 -2.17 7.55 5.12
CA TYR A 470 -0.71 7.49 5.22
C TYR A 470 -0.23 7.11 6.64
N PHE A 471 -1.02 7.41 7.69
CA PHE A 471 -0.58 7.24 9.08
C PHE A 471 0.00 5.84 9.42
N PRO A 472 -0.59 4.71 8.98
CA PRO A 472 0.01 3.39 9.20
C PRO A 472 1.37 3.18 8.51
N HIS A 473 1.61 3.89 7.41
CA HIS A 473 2.85 3.86 6.64
C HIS A 473 3.91 4.87 7.09
N SER A 474 3.56 5.73 8.04
CA SER A 474 4.38 6.88 8.39
C SER A 474 5.66 6.55 9.16
N ASN A 475 5.87 5.31 9.60
CA ASN A 475 6.90 4.95 10.59
C ASN A 475 6.70 5.61 11.97
N ILE A 476 5.56 6.28 12.25
CA ILE A 476 5.20 6.84 13.57
C ILE A 476 4.64 5.77 14.52
N PRO A 477 3.56 5.04 14.18
CA PRO A 477 2.97 4.07 15.09
C PRO A 477 3.85 2.82 15.25
N THR A 478 4.39 2.32 14.15
CA THR A 478 5.27 1.13 14.09
C THR A 478 6.38 1.37 13.08
N VAL A 479 7.57 0.86 13.36
CA VAL A 479 8.69 0.87 12.40
C VAL A 479 8.41 -0.17 11.32
N LEU A 480 8.51 0.23 10.06
CA LEU A 480 8.37 -0.66 8.90
C LEU A 480 9.77 -1.10 8.39
N PRO A 481 9.88 -2.16 7.58
CA PRO A 481 11.15 -2.56 6.96
C PRO A 481 11.71 -1.49 6.02
N THR A 482 10.85 -0.64 5.47
CA THR A 482 11.21 0.39 4.50
C THR A 482 10.91 1.77 5.08
N VAL A 483 11.88 2.69 4.98
CA VAL A 483 11.71 4.07 5.45
C VAL A 483 10.70 4.86 4.61
N ARG A 484 10.72 4.65 3.29
CA ARG A 484 9.95 5.40 2.31
C ARG A 484 9.74 4.57 1.05
N ALA A 485 8.53 4.57 0.50
CA ALA A 485 8.22 3.97 -0.78
C ALA A 485 7.10 4.77 -1.47
N GLU A 486 7.11 4.82 -2.79
CA GLU A 486 6.12 5.57 -3.58
C GLU A 486 4.75 4.87 -3.55
N ARG A 487 4.74 3.53 -3.57
CA ARG A 487 3.53 2.72 -3.46
C ARG A 487 2.69 3.04 -2.22
N PHE A 488 3.28 3.53 -1.12
CA PHE A 488 2.54 3.93 0.09
C PHE A 488 1.60 5.12 -0.14
N TRP A 489 1.79 5.88 -1.23
CA TRP A 489 0.96 7.01 -1.58
C TRP A 489 -0.29 6.66 -2.39
N TYR A 490 -0.50 5.39 -2.76
CA TYR A 490 -1.67 4.99 -3.56
C TYR A 490 -3.00 5.33 -2.89
N PHE A 491 -3.16 5.01 -1.59
CA PHE A 491 -4.36 5.37 -0.83
C PHE A 491 -4.47 6.88 -0.58
N PRO A 492 -3.41 7.59 -0.10
CA PRO A 492 -3.42 9.04 0.04
C PRO A 492 -3.71 9.80 -1.25
N ALA A 493 -3.30 9.29 -2.41
CA ALA A 493 -3.53 9.93 -3.70
C ALA A 493 -5.02 10.01 -4.05
N ILE A 494 -5.86 9.09 -3.57
CA ILE A 494 -7.33 9.20 -3.69
C ILE A 494 -7.80 10.50 -3.04
N GLY A 495 -7.40 10.73 -1.78
CA GLY A 495 -7.75 11.93 -1.03
C GLY A 495 -7.15 13.21 -1.63
N SER A 496 -5.88 13.15 -2.02
CA SER A 496 -5.16 14.27 -2.64
C SER A 496 -5.82 14.71 -3.93
N SER A 497 -6.28 13.76 -4.75
CA SER A 497 -6.99 14.03 -6.00
C SER A 497 -8.33 14.74 -5.77
N LEU A 498 -9.07 14.39 -4.71
CA LEU A 498 -10.31 15.10 -4.34
C LEU A 498 -10.04 16.55 -3.91
N VAL A 499 -8.99 16.77 -3.10
CA VAL A 499 -8.59 18.11 -2.66
C VAL A 499 -8.15 18.96 -3.85
N LEU A 500 -7.24 18.45 -4.68
CA LEU A 500 -6.75 19.15 -5.86
C LEU A 500 -7.87 19.42 -6.88
N ALA A 501 -8.82 18.49 -7.06
CA ALA A 501 -9.98 18.73 -7.92
C ALA A 501 -10.86 19.88 -7.41
N ALA A 502 -11.07 19.97 -6.09
CA ALA A 502 -11.79 21.08 -5.48
C ALA A 502 -11.02 22.41 -5.66
N VAL A 503 -9.70 22.41 -5.45
CA VAL A 503 -8.83 23.58 -5.63
C VAL A 503 -8.82 24.06 -7.07
N PHE A 504 -8.61 23.18 -8.05
CA PHE A 504 -8.61 23.54 -9.47
C PHE A 504 -9.98 23.98 -9.97
N SER A 505 -11.06 23.36 -9.47
CA SER A 505 -12.42 23.81 -9.78
C SER A 505 -12.70 25.21 -9.23
N TRP A 506 -12.24 25.48 -8.00
CA TRP A 506 -12.32 26.81 -7.39
C TRP A 506 -11.48 27.84 -8.14
N LEU A 507 -10.23 27.52 -8.48
CA LEU A 507 -9.34 28.40 -9.22
C LEU A 507 -9.93 28.77 -10.60
N HIS A 508 -10.42 27.77 -11.33
CA HIS A 508 -11.09 28.00 -12.61
C HIS A 508 -12.35 28.87 -12.45
N HIS A 509 -13.17 28.60 -11.45
CA HIS A 509 -14.38 29.39 -11.19
C HIS A 509 -14.08 30.84 -10.80
N SER A 510 -13.00 31.07 -10.04
CA SER A 510 -12.58 32.41 -9.58
C SER A 510 -11.99 33.25 -10.70
N LEU A 511 -11.28 32.63 -11.65
CA LEU A 511 -10.57 33.35 -12.71
C LEU A 511 -11.38 33.50 -14.02
N LYS A 512 -12.40 32.68 -14.26
CA LYS A 512 -13.14 32.67 -15.56
C LYS A 512 -13.78 34.01 -15.97
N ASN A 513 -14.08 34.90 -15.01
CA ASN A 513 -14.70 36.21 -15.26
C ASN A 513 -13.70 37.37 -15.09
N THR A 514 -12.40 37.09 -14.99
CA THR A 514 -11.34 38.10 -14.88
C THR A 514 -10.75 38.44 -16.25
N PRO A 515 -9.91 39.49 -16.39
CA PRO A 515 -9.22 39.79 -17.64
C PRO A 515 -8.27 38.68 -18.13
N ILE A 516 -7.97 37.68 -17.29
CA ILE A 516 -7.03 36.58 -17.57
C ILE A 516 -7.72 35.20 -17.46
N PRO A 517 -8.82 34.94 -18.19
CA PRO A 517 -9.68 33.77 -17.96
C PRO A 517 -8.99 32.43 -18.30
N TYR A 518 -7.95 32.47 -19.12
CA TYR A 518 -7.19 31.28 -19.55
C TYR A 518 -6.13 30.83 -18.53
N THR A 519 -5.76 31.68 -17.57
CA THR A 519 -4.66 31.40 -16.62
C THR A 519 -4.88 30.12 -15.82
N ALA A 520 -6.11 29.90 -15.33
CA ALA A 520 -6.44 28.65 -14.64
C ALA A 520 -6.24 27.43 -15.55
N GLY A 521 -6.67 27.51 -16.82
CA GLY A 521 -6.50 26.44 -17.79
C GLY A 521 -5.03 26.15 -18.09
N ILE A 522 -4.19 27.19 -18.25
CA ILE A 522 -2.75 27.07 -18.47
C ILE A 522 -2.07 26.40 -17.27
N LEU A 523 -2.38 26.82 -16.04
CA LEU A 523 -1.80 26.23 -14.83
C LEU A 523 -2.20 24.75 -14.66
N ILE A 524 -3.47 24.43 -14.92
CA ILE A 524 -3.96 23.05 -14.87
C ILE A 524 -3.27 22.20 -15.96
N ALA A 525 -3.17 22.72 -17.19
CA ALA A 525 -2.47 22.02 -18.27
C ALA A 525 -0.98 21.83 -17.98
N ALA A 526 -0.31 22.83 -17.40
CA ALA A 526 1.09 22.75 -17.00
C ALA A 526 1.30 21.70 -15.89
N PHE A 527 0.40 21.66 -14.89
CA PHE A 527 0.40 20.63 -13.86
C PHE A 527 0.29 19.23 -14.47
N PHE A 528 -0.73 18.99 -15.30
CA PHE A 528 -0.92 17.67 -15.92
C PHE A 528 0.21 17.30 -16.89
N GLY A 529 0.75 18.27 -17.63
CA GLY A 529 1.91 18.06 -18.49
C GLY A 529 3.14 17.63 -17.68
N PHE A 530 3.41 18.30 -16.55
CA PHE A 530 4.49 17.93 -15.65
C PHE A 530 4.27 16.54 -15.04
N GLN A 531 3.10 16.28 -14.47
CA GLN A 531 2.76 14.98 -13.90
C GLN A 531 2.91 13.84 -14.93
N SER A 532 2.36 14.03 -16.14
CA SER A 532 2.41 13.04 -17.21
C SER A 532 3.83 12.76 -17.69
N VAL A 533 4.66 13.81 -17.84
CA VAL A 533 6.07 13.64 -18.23
C VAL A 533 6.86 12.90 -17.16
N GLN A 534 6.64 13.20 -15.87
CA GLN A 534 7.33 12.50 -14.78
C GLN A 534 6.85 11.05 -14.66
N ALA A 535 5.54 10.80 -14.78
CA ALA A 535 4.96 9.47 -14.76
C ALA A 535 5.55 8.59 -15.89
N TYR A 536 5.54 9.11 -17.12
CA TYR A 536 6.09 8.40 -18.27
C TYR A 536 7.60 8.14 -18.13
N ARG A 537 8.38 9.16 -17.74
CA ARG A 537 9.83 9.00 -17.54
C ARG A 537 10.13 7.93 -16.49
N HIS A 538 9.45 7.99 -15.34
CA HIS A 538 9.68 7.02 -14.29
C HIS A 538 9.16 5.62 -14.66
N ALA A 539 8.07 5.49 -15.40
CA ALA A 539 7.62 4.21 -15.92
C ALA A 539 8.64 3.57 -16.88
N MET A 540 9.39 4.39 -17.62
CA MET A 540 10.49 3.90 -18.46
C MET A 540 11.70 3.40 -17.68
N ASP A 541 11.84 3.72 -16.39
CA ASP A 541 12.84 3.08 -15.53
C ASP A 541 12.54 1.58 -15.35
N TYR A 542 11.25 1.19 -15.43
CA TYR A 542 10.81 -0.20 -15.33
C TYR A 542 10.93 -0.98 -16.64
N ARG A 543 11.72 -0.52 -17.63
CA ARG A 543 11.88 -1.24 -18.92
C ARG A 543 12.83 -2.43 -18.83
N ASN A 544 13.79 -2.40 -17.91
CA ASN A 544 14.62 -3.54 -17.51
C ASN A 544 15.33 -3.24 -16.18
N ASP A 545 15.81 -4.28 -15.52
CA ASP A 545 16.58 -4.26 -14.28
C ASP A 545 17.80 -3.32 -14.27
N LEU A 546 18.60 -3.27 -15.34
CA LEU A 546 19.76 -2.37 -15.42
C LEU A 546 19.34 -0.90 -15.37
N VAL A 547 18.36 -0.52 -16.19
CA VAL A 547 17.83 0.85 -16.25
C VAL A 547 17.14 1.20 -14.95
N PHE A 548 16.36 0.27 -14.38
CA PHE A 548 15.68 0.48 -13.11
C PHE A 548 16.67 0.88 -12.00
N TRP A 549 17.77 0.14 -11.90
CA TRP A 549 18.80 0.42 -10.90
C TRP A 549 19.65 1.65 -11.24
N GLU A 550 19.87 1.95 -12.52
CA GLU A 550 20.49 3.21 -12.95
C GLU A 550 19.65 4.42 -12.53
N GLY A 551 18.34 4.41 -12.85
CA GLY A 551 17.40 5.46 -12.49
C GLY A 551 17.27 5.61 -10.98
N THR A 552 17.16 4.48 -10.26
CA THR A 552 17.14 4.45 -8.79
C THR A 552 18.42 5.08 -8.22
N LYS A 553 19.60 4.65 -8.67
CA LYS A 553 20.89 5.24 -8.24
C LYS A 553 20.95 6.74 -8.49
N ASN A 554 20.51 7.19 -9.67
CA ASN A 554 20.53 8.62 -10.02
C ASN A 554 19.55 9.44 -9.18
N ALA A 555 18.41 8.86 -8.79
CA ALA A 555 17.42 9.49 -7.93
C ALA A 555 17.84 9.51 -6.45
N VAL A 556 18.55 8.48 -6.00
CA VAL A 556 19.02 8.32 -4.62
C VAL A 556 20.54 8.03 -4.58
N PRO A 557 21.39 9.01 -4.96
CA PRO A 557 22.84 8.80 -5.13
C PRO A 557 23.60 8.52 -3.82
N LEU A 558 22.92 8.62 -2.68
CA LEU A 558 23.47 8.21 -1.39
C LEU A 558 23.01 6.82 -0.98
N SER A 559 22.25 6.08 -1.78
CA SER A 559 21.82 4.71 -1.45
C SER A 559 22.91 3.70 -1.82
N ALA A 560 23.57 3.13 -0.81
CA ALA A 560 24.54 2.04 -1.01
C ALA A 560 23.89 0.85 -1.74
N LYS A 561 22.64 0.55 -1.41
CA LYS A 561 21.84 -0.52 -2.03
C LYS A 561 21.59 -0.27 -3.51
N ALA A 562 21.26 0.96 -3.91
CA ALA A 562 21.06 1.30 -5.32
C ALA A 562 22.36 1.18 -6.12
N HIS A 563 23.48 1.68 -5.59
CA HIS A 563 24.80 1.53 -6.19
C HIS A 563 25.20 0.05 -6.36
N LEU A 564 25.02 -0.76 -5.30
CA LEU A 564 25.39 -2.17 -5.37
C LEU A 564 24.53 -2.94 -6.38
N ASN A 565 23.21 -2.76 -6.37
CA ASN A 565 22.36 -3.47 -7.32
C ASN A 565 22.62 -3.02 -8.77
N TYR A 566 22.84 -1.73 -9.02
CA TYR A 566 23.27 -1.25 -10.32
C TYR A 566 24.59 -1.89 -10.76
N SER A 567 25.56 -2.03 -9.84
CA SER A 567 26.83 -2.71 -10.10
C SER A 567 26.63 -4.16 -10.55
N VAL A 568 25.76 -4.91 -9.86
CA VAL A 568 25.48 -6.32 -10.18
C VAL A 568 24.80 -6.42 -11.53
N MET A 569 23.83 -5.55 -11.82
CA MET A 569 23.15 -5.54 -13.11
C MET A 569 24.09 -5.19 -14.26
N ALA A 570 25.02 -4.24 -14.08
CA ALA A 570 26.01 -3.87 -15.07
C ALA A 570 27.00 -5.01 -15.36
N GLY A 571 27.52 -5.65 -14.32
CA GLY A 571 28.42 -6.79 -14.48
C GLY A 571 27.73 -8.03 -15.08
N ALA A 572 26.43 -8.23 -14.85
CA ALA A 572 25.68 -9.26 -15.55
C ALA A 572 25.62 -9.05 -17.08
N ARG A 573 25.87 -7.81 -17.56
CA ARG A 573 26.02 -7.46 -18.98
C ARG A 573 27.48 -7.38 -19.44
N GLY A 574 28.43 -7.82 -18.61
CA GLY A 574 29.85 -7.83 -18.92
C GLY A 574 30.62 -6.54 -18.59
N ASP A 575 29.96 -5.48 -18.11
CA ASP A 575 30.64 -4.23 -17.72
C ASP A 575 31.23 -4.36 -16.30
N MET A 576 32.38 -5.02 -16.21
CA MET A 576 33.08 -5.24 -14.94
C MET A 576 33.71 -3.98 -14.37
N GLU A 577 34.06 -3.00 -15.20
CA GLU A 577 34.62 -1.72 -14.76
C GLU A 577 33.56 -0.88 -14.03
N THR A 578 32.36 -0.75 -14.61
CA THR A 578 31.24 -0.09 -13.91
C THR A 578 30.87 -0.87 -12.66
N ARG A 579 30.83 -2.20 -12.72
CA ARG A 579 30.56 -3.02 -11.55
C ARG A 579 31.54 -2.73 -10.42
N LEU A 580 32.85 -2.68 -10.70
CA LEU A 580 33.88 -2.43 -9.69
C LEU A 580 33.79 -1.01 -9.12
N ARG A 581 33.57 0.00 -9.97
CA ARG A 581 33.42 1.39 -9.55
C ARG A 581 32.23 1.56 -8.61
N GLU A 582 31.08 1.02 -8.99
CA GLU A 582 29.81 1.21 -8.26
C GLU A 582 29.75 0.37 -6.98
N SER A 583 30.33 -0.84 -6.96
CA SER A 583 30.43 -1.64 -5.74
C SER A 583 31.37 -0.98 -4.71
N ARG A 584 32.45 -0.33 -5.16
CA ARG A 584 33.32 0.49 -4.29
C ARG A 584 32.59 1.70 -3.69
N ILE A 585 31.73 2.36 -4.46
CA ILE A 585 30.87 3.44 -3.93
C ILE A 585 29.92 2.88 -2.86
N ALA A 586 29.34 1.70 -3.07
CA ALA A 586 28.51 1.06 -2.05
C ALA A 586 29.28 0.79 -0.74
N ILE A 587 30.55 0.38 -0.81
CA ILE A 587 31.42 0.25 0.38
C ILE A 587 31.65 1.62 1.05
N GLN A 588 31.93 2.68 0.27
CA GLN A 588 32.14 4.02 0.83
C GLN A 588 30.90 4.55 1.57
N LEU A 589 29.71 4.27 1.03
CA LEU A 589 28.43 4.69 1.63
C LEU A 589 28.01 3.81 2.81
N ALA A 590 28.32 2.52 2.78
CA ALA A 590 27.96 1.55 3.81
C ALA A 590 29.15 0.60 4.13
N PRO A 591 30.18 1.08 4.84
CA PRO A 591 31.42 0.32 5.06
C PRO A 591 31.26 -0.93 5.94
N LYS A 592 30.14 -1.03 6.68
CA LYS A 592 29.80 -2.20 7.50
C LYS A 592 28.78 -3.14 6.84
N TRP A 593 28.60 -3.04 5.52
CA TRP A 593 27.67 -3.91 4.80
C TRP A 593 28.43 -5.06 4.14
N PRO A 594 28.31 -6.32 4.64
CA PRO A 594 29.15 -7.43 4.16
C PRO A 594 28.94 -7.72 2.68
N MET A 595 27.72 -7.51 2.18
CA MET A 595 27.38 -7.70 0.76
C MET A 595 28.20 -6.79 -0.16
N ALA A 596 28.38 -5.51 0.19
CA ALA A 596 29.15 -4.59 -0.66
C ALA A 596 30.63 -5.00 -0.78
N HIS A 597 31.22 -5.50 0.32
CA HIS A 597 32.58 -6.04 0.34
C HIS A 597 32.70 -7.31 -0.51
N VAL A 598 31.85 -8.30 -0.26
CA VAL A 598 31.89 -9.58 -0.99
C VAL A 598 31.66 -9.39 -2.49
N TYR A 599 30.70 -8.55 -2.89
CA TYR A 599 30.46 -8.31 -4.32
C TYR A 599 31.58 -7.51 -4.99
N THR A 600 32.31 -6.66 -4.25
CA THR A 600 33.51 -6.00 -4.78
C THR A 600 34.64 -7.01 -4.99
N GLY A 601 34.86 -7.91 -4.03
CA GLY A 601 35.78 -9.04 -4.19
C GLY A 601 35.40 -9.94 -5.36
N ASP A 602 34.12 -10.33 -5.47
CA ASP A 602 33.59 -11.13 -6.59
C ASP A 602 33.78 -10.44 -7.94
N THR A 603 33.73 -9.10 -7.97
CA THR A 603 34.02 -8.36 -9.21
C THR A 603 35.49 -8.49 -9.60
N LEU A 604 36.41 -8.27 -8.66
CA LEU A 604 37.86 -8.40 -8.92
C LEU A 604 38.23 -9.84 -9.29
N CYS A 605 37.66 -10.82 -8.61
CA CYS A 605 37.86 -12.23 -8.89
C CYS A 605 37.39 -12.59 -10.32
N ARG A 606 36.20 -12.12 -10.75
CA ARG A 606 35.72 -12.27 -12.15
C ARG A 606 36.57 -11.52 -13.19
N MET A 607 37.39 -10.57 -12.77
CA MET A 607 38.38 -9.89 -13.62
C MET A 607 39.75 -10.60 -13.61
N HIS A 608 39.85 -11.81 -13.05
CA HIS A 608 41.09 -12.56 -12.84
C HIS A 608 42.11 -11.83 -11.93
N ARG A 609 41.60 -11.00 -11.01
CA ARG A 609 42.37 -10.24 -10.02
C ARG A 609 42.09 -10.74 -8.61
N ALA A 610 42.08 -12.05 -8.43
CA ALA A 610 41.67 -12.69 -7.17
C ALA A 610 42.58 -12.34 -5.98
N GLU A 611 43.87 -12.07 -6.19
CA GLU A 611 44.77 -11.56 -5.13
C GLU A 611 44.29 -10.20 -4.58
N GLU A 612 43.81 -9.31 -5.45
CA GLU A 612 43.23 -8.02 -5.03
C GLU A 612 41.84 -8.18 -4.40
N ALA A 613 41.15 -9.30 -4.65
CA ALA A 613 39.83 -9.57 -4.09
C ALA A 613 39.89 -9.95 -2.60
N TRP A 614 40.98 -10.58 -2.16
CA TRP A 614 41.11 -11.14 -0.81
C TRP A 614 40.83 -10.15 0.33
N PRO A 615 41.39 -8.92 0.35
CA PRO A 615 41.10 -7.97 1.43
C PRO A 615 39.61 -7.66 1.59
N TYR A 616 38.87 -7.61 0.48
CA TYR A 616 37.43 -7.38 0.48
C TYR A 616 36.66 -8.61 0.97
N TYR A 617 37.05 -9.82 0.58
CA TYR A 617 36.44 -11.05 1.10
C TYR A 617 36.67 -11.20 2.60
N LYS A 618 37.91 -11.01 3.06
CA LYS A 618 38.28 -11.07 4.47
C LYS A 618 37.44 -10.12 5.32
N GLU A 619 37.33 -8.85 4.92
CA GLU A 619 36.51 -7.86 5.60
C GLU A 619 35.01 -8.23 5.55
N GLY A 620 34.51 -8.67 4.40
CA GLY A 620 33.12 -9.12 4.24
C GLY A 620 32.76 -10.31 5.15
N PHE A 621 33.67 -11.28 5.29
CA PHE A 621 33.51 -12.42 6.19
C PHE A 621 33.56 -11.99 7.66
N ASP A 622 34.40 -11.02 8.00
CA ASP A 622 34.52 -10.53 9.37
C ASP A 622 33.27 -9.77 9.83
N ILE A 623 32.71 -8.96 8.93
CA ILE A 623 31.47 -8.20 9.18
C ILE A 623 30.25 -9.14 9.20
N GLY A 624 30.18 -10.09 8.27
CA GLY A 624 29.04 -10.98 8.07
C GLY A 624 29.38 -12.47 8.15
N PRO A 625 29.83 -12.98 9.32
CA PRO A 625 30.33 -14.36 9.44
C PRO A 625 29.24 -15.43 9.28
N ASN A 626 27.95 -15.03 9.27
CA ASN A 626 26.81 -15.93 9.09
C ASN A 626 26.10 -15.77 7.74
N GLU A 627 26.66 -15.00 6.81
CA GLU A 627 26.13 -14.82 5.46
C GLU A 627 26.51 -15.98 4.54
N MET A 628 25.94 -17.17 4.80
CA MET A 628 26.27 -18.44 4.12
C MET A 628 26.44 -18.29 2.60
N SER A 629 25.47 -17.67 1.92
CA SER A 629 25.48 -17.51 0.46
C SER A 629 26.60 -16.60 -0.04
N LEU A 630 26.94 -15.55 0.72
CA LEU A 630 28.02 -14.62 0.37
C LEU A 630 29.39 -15.28 0.60
N ILE A 631 29.53 -16.03 1.68
CA ILE A 631 30.74 -16.79 1.99
C ILE A 631 30.97 -17.86 0.92
N ALA A 632 29.94 -18.64 0.60
CA ALA A 632 30.02 -19.66 -0.46
C ALA A 632 30.39 -19.06 -1.83
N LEU A 633 29.81 -17.90 -2.19
CA LEU A 633 30.15 -17.18 -3.43
C LEU A 633 31.65 -16.86 -3.51
N ALA A 634 32.20 -16.27 -2.45
CA ALA A 634 33.59 -15.85 -2.41
C ALA A 634 34.58 -17.02 -2.40
N LEU A 635 34.33 -18.05 -1.57
CA LEU A 635 35.17 -19.23 -1.48
C LEU A 635 35.20 -20.02 -2.79
N GLN A 636 34.06 -20.10 -3.50
CA GLN A 636 34.01 -20.73 -4.81
C GLN A 636 34.87 -19.96 -5.82
N CYS A 637 34.78 -18.62 -5.83
CA CYS A 637 35.57 -17.81 -6.74
C CYS A 637 37.08 -17.94 -6.48
N LEU A 638 37.50 -17.95 -5.20
CA LEU A 638 38.91 -18.19 -4.84
C LEU A 638 39.41 -19.58 -5.27
N TYR A 639 38.55 -20.61 -5.20
CA TYR A 639 38.90 -21.93 -5.70
C TYR A 639 39.08 -21.92 -7.22
N ASP A 640 38.12 -21.33 -7.95
CA ASP A 640 38.14 -21.29 -9.42
C ASP A 640 39.37 -20.55 -9.96
N GLU A 641 39.79 -19.46 -9.29
CA GLU A 641 41.00 -18.68 -9.62
C GLU A 641 42.29 -19.24 -8.98
N LYS A 642 42.23 -20.42 -8.33
CA LYS A 642 43.37 -21.10 -7.68
C LYS A 642 44.06 -20.28 -6.57
N GLN A 643 43.33 -19.38 -5.93
CA GLN A 643 43.80 -18.53 -4.83
C GLN A 643 43.33 -19.00 -3.45
N LEU A 644 42.45 -20.02 -3.37
CA LEU A 644 41.91 -20.51 -2.08
C LEU A 644 43.00 -20.90 -1.08
N TYR A 645 43.97 -21.71 -1.51
CA TYR A 645 45.04 -22.21 -0.64
C TYR A 645 46.11 -21.16 -0.32
N ALA A 646 46.21 -20.08 -1.11
CA ALA A 646 47.10 -18.96 -0.81
C ALA A 646 46.68 -18.21 0.48
N HIS A 647 45.40 -18.31 0.85
CA HIS A 647 44.83 -17.68 2.04
C HIS A 647 44.36 -18.68 3.10
N GLU A 648 44.89 -19.91 3.09
CA GLU A 648 44.49 -20.97 4.02
C GLU A 648 44.65 -20.55 5.48
N ASP A 649 45.82 -20.02 5.85
CA ASP A 649 46.10 -19.62 7.23
C ASP A 649 45.12 -18.55 7.70
N GLU A 650 44.87 -17.53 6.87
CA GLU A 650 43.95 -16.44 7.21
C GLU A 650 42.48 -16.90 7.26
N LEU A 651 42.07 -17.84 6.41
CA LEU A 651 40.74 -18.47 6.46
C LEU A 651 40.56 -19.28 7.75
N ARG A 652 41.59 -20.02 8.17
CA ARG A 652 41.59 -20.76 9.44
C ARG A 652 41.59 -19.82 10.64
N GLU A 653 42.26 -18.68 10.56
CA GLU A 653 42.19 -17.64 11.58
C GLU A 653 40.79 -17.02 11.68
N LEU A 654 40.15 -16.69 10.55
CA LEU A 654 38.77 -16.21 10.53
C LEU A 654 37.80 -17.22 11.15
N ALA A 655 37.96 -18.51 10.83
CA ALA A 655 37.18 -19.59 11.41
C ALA A 655 37.35 -19.69 12.93
N LYS A 656 38.57 -19.48 13.45
CA LYS A 656 38.85 -19.44 14.89
C LYS A 656 38.30 -18.17 15.55
N LYS A 657 38.35 -17.03 14.86
CA LYS A 657 37.86 -15.74 15.36
C LYS A 657 36.33 -15.74 15.52
N HIS A 658 35.61 -16.43 14.63
CA HIS A 658 34.15 -16.53 14.63
C HIS A 658 33.69 -17.97 14.88
N PRO A 659 33.88 -18.53 16.09
CA PRO A 659 33.36 -19.87 16.39
C PRO A 659 31.84 -19.91 16.20
N ASP A 660 31.30 -21.08 15.88
CA ASP A 660 29.85 -21.32 15.69
C ASP A 660 29.20 -20.47 14.57
N SER A 661 29.96 -20.17 13.53
CA SER A 661 29.49 -19.38 12.38
C SER A 661 29.57 -20.14 11.05
N TRP A 662 28.85 -19.63 10.03
CA TRP A 662 28.96 -20.18 8.68
C TRP A 662 30.36 -20.05 8.08
N ILE A 663 31.10 -18.99 8.37
CA ILE A 663 32.49 -18.86 7.89
C ILE A 663 33.37 -19.95 8.53
N ALA A 664 33.21 -20.24 9.82
CA ALA A 664 33.99 -21.28 10.48
C ALA A 664 33.72 -22.67 9.90
N TYR A 665 32.47 -22.94 9.54
CA TYR A 665 32.09 -24.19 8.90
C TYR A 665 32.57 -24.25 7.43
N LEU A 666 32.17 -23.29 6.60
CA LEU A 666 32.42 -23.32 5.16
C LEU A 666 33.89 -23.18 4.80
N ALA A 667 34.68 -22.39 5.54
CA ALA A 667 36.11 -22.28 5.28
C ALA A 667 36.81 -23.63 5.47
N ASN A 668 36.56 -24.31 6.60
CA ASN A 668 37.14 -25.61 6.89
C ASN A 668 36.63 -26.70 5.93
N ASP A 669 35.32 -26.73 5.67
CA ASP A 669 34.71 -27.71 4.74
C ASP A 669 35.29 -27.55 3.33
N THR A 670 35.35 -26.32 2.83
CA THR A 670 35.88 -26.04 1.49
C THR A 670 37.37 -26.38 1.41
N LEU A 671 38.21 -25.96 2.36
CA LEU A 671 39.64 -26.29 2.34
C LEU A 671 39.90 -27.81 2.36
N THR A 672 39.06 -28.57 3.06
CA THR A 672 39.21 -30.03 3.21
C THR A 672 38.66 -30.80 2.02
N HIS A 673 37.55 -30.35 1.43
CA HIS A 673 36.78 -31.11 0.43
C HIS A 673 36.74 -30.44 -0.95
N SER A 674 37.51 -29.37 -1.19
CA SER A 674 37.44 -28.61 -2.46
C SER A 674 37.70 -29.45 -3.69
N GLU A 675 38.65 -30.40 -3.66
CA GLU A 675 38.94 -31.28 -4.78
C GLU A 675 37.78 -32.23 -5.10
N THR A 676 37.08 -32.71 -4.07
CA THR A 676 35.91 -33.60 -4.23
C THR A 676 34.72 -32.83 -4.79
N HIS A 677 34.46 -31.64 -4.25
CA HIS A 677 33.29 -30.85 -4.62
C HIS A 677 33.54 -29.97 -5.84
N LYS A 678 34.80 -29.74 -6.24
CA LYS A 678 35.24 -28.67 -7.15
C LYS A 678 34.94 -27.28 -6.57
N GLY A 679 35.40 -27.04 -5.34
CA GLY A 679 35.19 -25.82 -4.56
C GLY A 679 34.25 -26.04 -3.38
N VAL A 680 33.33 -25.11 -3.14
CA VAL A 680 32.34 -25.20 -2.04
C VAL A 680 31.38 -26.35 -2.31
N ASP A 681 30.84 -27.04 -1.30
CA ASP A 681 29.80 -28.06 -1.52
C ASP A 681 28.63 -27.48 -2.37
N PRO A 682 28.24 -28.12 -3.49
CA PRO A 682 27.18 -27.64 -4.38
C PRO A 682 25.86 -27.28 -3.68
N LYS A 683 25.54 -27.91 -2.55
CA LYS A 683 24.31 -27.62 -1.78
C LYS A 683 24.32 -26.23 -1.12
N TYR A 684 25.50 -25.63 -0.92
CA TYR A 684 25.66 -24.30 -0.35
C TYR A 684 25.97 -23.23 -1.40
N ARG A 685 26.30 -23.61 -2.64
CA ARG A 685 26.60 -22.65 -3.71
C ARG A 685 25.36 -21.82 -4.08
N PRO A 686 25.54 -20.54 -4.43
CA PRO A 686 24.50 -19.76 -5.08
C PRO A 686 24.01 -20.48 -6.36
N ARG A 687 22.69 -20.43 -6.63
CA ARG A 687 22.07 -21.13 -7.78
C ARG A 687 22.78 -20.86 -9.12
N GLY A 688 23.25 -19.64 -9.33
CA GLY A 688 23.94 -19.24 -10.57
C GLY A 688 25.23 -20.01 -10.86
N TYR A 689 25.91 -20.56 -9.84
CA TYR A 689 27.10 -21.40 -10.04
C TYR A 689 26.75 -22.84 -10.45
N ASN A 690 25.61 -23.35 -10.00
CA ASN A 690 25.20 -24.73 -10.28
C ASN A 690 24.52 -24.87 -11.65
N GLU A 691 23.84 -23.82 -12.12
CA GLU A 691 22.98 -23.89 -13.30
C GLU A 691 23.57 -23.22 -14.55
N GLY A 692 24.68 -22.49 -14.43
CA GLY A 692 25.25 -21.66 -15.51
C GLY A 692 24.38 -20.43 -15.84
N PRO A 693 24.85 -19.54 -16.74
CA PRO A 693 24.02 -18.45 -17.23
C PRO A 693 22.78 -19.01 -17.96
N LYS A 694 21.58 -18.63 -17.50
CA LYS A 694 20.33 -18.92 -18.21
C LYS A 694 20.08 -17.79 -19.21
N GLU A 695 19.86 -18.16 -20.47
CA GLU A 695 19.51 -17.24 -21.57
C GLU A 695 18.22 -16.46 -21.33
#